data_AF-A0A2G6JMV6-F1
#
_entry.id   AF-A0A2G6JMV6-F1
#
_cell.length_a   1.000
_cell.length_b   1.000
_cell.length_c   1.000
_cell.angle_alpha   90.00
_cell.angle_beta   90.00
_cell.angle_gamma   90.00
#
_symmetry.space_group_name_H-M   'P 1'
#
loop_
_entity.id
_entity.type
_entity.pdbx_description
1 polymer ?
#
loop_
_entity_poly.entity_id
_entity_poly.type
_entity_poly.pdbx_seq_one_letter_code
_entity_poly.pdbx_strand_id
1 'polypeptide(L)'
;MAYEFQGRRLQKIAVIGSGQIGPDIALYFSKVLSRSGVQVVVVDISDEALARGEKKFLKKIAKGEESGAFAAPMAEAMRGAVTWTSDYGLLSDADFVVEAATEDQALKGRIFADLEKRCSKDTIFASNSSHLEPERIFEGIEDKSRSLVIHYFFPAERNPMVELVPGAETDPKLTAYLRDFYEVIGKVPIVVGSRYGYALDPVFEGVFLAAALLAENGVATPKEIDTVAVKALGLGIGPFTAMNLTGGNPITAIGLDHYTKRIHSWYRTPQILKDAVESGTAWEVPGRDEVVEVEDGKRQKITDALRGAFFGICTEIVDSGISSVDDMDMAVEIALVMKAPFRFMNSLGTGEALRLVEKYAKENEGFPVPRLLKAHGSESKPFQIRYITREDREGVAHLTIRRPAVLNALNQAVFDEIRSSFTALANDDSVKAVVLRGFGVKAFVSGADVKFLAKINSVEQGTATSADSQAAIQVIEDCKKPVVCAYNGLAFGGGNELAMACNMRIARSDLKVLAGQPEPSLGILPGAGGTQRLPRLVGFEAANEMLRNARPISAAKALEIGLVDELVDGDVVALRDRAHALALELASGERELPEIDALPLANVPEELPAVDIGHFSTAVDALIVDAILSGAKMTLKDGLAYEAKKFGEVCGLEDMRIGVVNFLKNGPRQKAEFVHG
;
A
#
# COMPACT_ATOMS: atom_id res chain seq x y z
N MET A 1 1.84 3.11 -31.45
CA MET A 1 1.74 2.27 -30.23
C MET A 1 0.78 2.95 -29.27
N ALA A 2 0.08 2.18 -28.44
CA ALA A 2 -0.92 2.65 -27.48
C ALA A 2 -0.98 1.66 -26.30
N TYR A 3 -1.38 2.13 -25.14
CA TYR A 3 -1.70 1.28 -24.00
C TYR A 3 -3.20 0.98 -24.01
N GLU A 4 -3.57 -0.29 -24.19
CA GLU A 4 -4.96 -0.75 -24.15
C GLU A 4 -5.27 -1.29 -22.77
N PHE A 5 -6.31 -0.80 -22.12
CA PHE A 5 -6.72 -1.23 -20.78
C PHE A 5 -8.24 -1.18 -20.62
N GLN A 6 -8.85 -2.30 -20.24
CA GLN A 6 -10.31 -2.44 -20.05
C GLN A 6 -11.15 -1.83 -21.20
N GLY A 7 -10.72 -2.05 -22.45
CA GLY A 7 -11.41 -1.54 -23.65
C GLY A 7 -11.20 -0.05 -23.93
N ARG A 8 -10.35 0.63 -23.16
CA ARG A 8 -9.94 2.01 -23.42
C ARG A 8 -8.51 2.04 -23.97
N ARG A 9 -8.33 2.84 -25.01
CA ARG A 9 -7.05 3.10 -25.64
C ARG A 9 -6.45 4.38 -25.06
N LEU A 10 -5.19 4.31 -24.63
CA LEU A 10 -4.42 5.43 -24.13
C LEU A 10 -3.20 5.63 -25.03
N GLN A 11 -3.19 6.71 -25.79
CA GLN A 11 -2.10 7.13 -26.67
C GLN A 11 -1.42 8.39 -26.16
N LYS A 12 -2.20 9.32 -25.60
CA LYS A 12 -1.72 10.62 -25.15
C LYS A 12 -2.33 11.04 -23.82
N ILE A 13 -1.45 11.41 -22.88
CA ILE A 13 -1.81 12.01 -21.60
C ILE A 13 -1.39 13.48 -21.61
N ALA A 14 -2.30 14.37 -21.29
CA ALA A 14 -2.01 15.79 -21.08
C ALA A 14 -1.81 16.07 -19.59
N VAL A 15 -0.76 16.81 -19.23
CA VAL A 15 -0.56 17.34 -17.89
C VAL A 15 -0.52 18.86 -17.98
N ILE A 16 -1.46 19.53 -17.32
CA ILE A 16 -1.58 21.00 -17.38
C ILE A 16 -0.95 21.60 -16.14
N GLY A 17 0.00 22.50 -16.32
CA GLY A 17 0.80 23.09 -15.24
C GLY A 17 2.17 22.44 -15.11
N SER A 18 3.20 23.26 -15.12
CA SER A 18 4.61 22.89 -15.03
C SER A 18 5.26 23.32 -13.71
N GLY A 19 4.44 23.55 -12.69
CA GLY A 19 4.86 23.90 -11.32
C GLY A 19 5.58 22.75 -10.60
N GLN A 20 5.33 22.58 -9.30
CA GLN A 20 6.03 21.53 -8.54
C GLN A 20 5.57 20.12 -8.92
N ILE A 21 4.25 19.90 -9.05
CA ILE A 21 3.68 18.55 -9.13
C ILE A 21 3.49 18.04 -10.56
N GLY A 22 3.17 18.92 -11.53
CA GLY A 22 3.00 18.55 -12.94
C GLY A 22 4.20 17.78 -13.54
N PRO A 23 5.45 18.26 -13.39
CA PRO A 23 6.64 17.53 -13.80
C PRO A 23 6.79 16.16 -13.13
N ASP A 24 6.34 16.01 -11.89
CA ASP A 24 6.40 14.75 -11.14
C ASP A 24 5.33 13.75 -11.61
N ILE A 25 4.13 14.23 -11.97
CA ILE A 25 3.08 13.45 -12.62
C ILE A 25 3.55 12.98 -14.01
N ALA A 26 4.12 13.90 -14.82
CA ALA A 26 4.66 13.56 -16.13
C ALA A 26 5.80 12.55 -16.07
N LEU A 27 6.70 12.69 -15.09
CA LEU A 27 7.74 11.71 -14.79
C LEU A 27 7.16 10.35 -14.40
N TYR A 28 6.09 10.32 -13.63
CA TYR A 28 5.44 9.07 -13.26
C TYR A 28 4.86 8.35 -14.48
N PHE A 29 4.10 9.07 -15.31
CA PHE A 29 3.49 8.47 -16.51
C PHE A 29 4.55 8.03 -17.52
N SER A 30 5.59 8.83 -17.77
CA SER A 30 6.67 8.41 -18.67
C SER A 30 7.38 7.15 -18.15
N LYS A 31 7.61 7.05 -16.84
CA LYS A 31 8.21 5.86 -16.19
C LYS A 31 7.40 4.59 -16.45
N VAL A 32 6.07 4.65 -16.34
CA VAL A 32 5.22 3.45 -16.37
C VAL A 32 4.60 3.14 -17.73
N LEU A 33 4.52 4.12 -18.65
CA LEU A 33 3.79 3.96 -19.93
C LEU A 33 4.61 4.21 -21.20
N SER A 34 5.82 4.77 -21.11
CA SER A 34 6.64 5.06 -22.31
C SER A 34 6.95 3.81 -23.16
N ARG A 35 7.12 2.65 -22.51
CA ARG A 35 7.35 1.36 -23.21
C ARG A 35 6.13 0.88 -24.00
N SER A 36 4.94 1.36 -23.66
CA SER A 36 3.69 1.14 -24.40
C SER A 36 3.47 2.20 -25.50
N GLY A 37 4.41 3.13 -25.65
CA GLY A 37 4.38 4.21 -26.63
C GLY A 37 3.45 5.37 -26.30
N VAL A 38 2.94 5.45 -25.06
CA VAL A 38 2.11 6.58 -24.61
C VAL A 38 2.95 7.86 -24.56
N GLN A 39 2.43 8.91 -25.17
CA GLN A 39 3.01 10.25 -25.14
C GLN A 39 2.45 11.05 -23.97
N VAL A 40 3.28 11.87 -23.33
CA VAL A 40 2.87 12.82 -22.30
C VAL A 40 3.15 14.22 -22.82
N VAL A 41 2.13 15.09 -22.81
CA VAL A 41 2.27 16.50 -23.19
C VAL A 41 2.11 17.34 -21.93
N VAL A 42 3.16 18.04 -21.52
CA VAL A 42 3.11 19.00 -20.42
C VAL A 42 2.88 20.39 -21.00
N VAL A 43 1.78 21.03 -20.58
CA VAL A 43 1.38 22.35 -21.07
C VAL A 43 1.40 23.39 -19.96
N ASP A 44 2.00 24.53 -20.23
CA ASP A 44 1.96 25.71 -19.35
C ASP A 44 2.05 27.00 -20.18
N ILE A 45 1.45 28.07 -19.70
CA ILE A 45 1.49 29.37 -20.39
C ILE A 45 2.80 30.14 -20.14
N SER A 46 3.57 29.75 -19.12
CA SER A 46 4.87 30.36 -18.81
C SER A 46 6.01 29.50 -19.35
N ASP A 47 6.74 30.04 -20.33
CA ASP A 47 7.95 29.40 -20.87
C ASP A 47 9.02 29.18 -19.78
N GLU A 48 9.11 30.08 -18.79
CA GLU A 48 10.03 29.89 -17.67
C GLU A 48 9.61 28.73 -16.77
N ALA A 49 8.30 28.54 -16.56
CA ALA A 49 7.79 27.40 -15.80
C ALA A 49 8.06 26.09 -16.54
N LEU A 50 7.81 26.04 -17.86
CA LEU A 50 8.14 24.89 -18.71
C LEU A 50 9.63 24.52 -18.61
N ALA A 51 10.52 25.51 -18.79
CA ALA A 51 11.97 25.29 -18.73
C ALA A 51 12.43 24.78 -17.34
N ARG A 52 11.85 25.30 -16.24
CA ARG A 52 12.14 24.80 -14.89
C ARG A 52 11.62 23.38 -14.68
N GLY A 53 10.40 23.09 -15.13
CA GLY A 53 9.77 21.78 -15.03
C GLY A 53 10.54 20.71 -15.80
N GLU A 54 10.92 21.00 -17.05
CA GLU A 54 11.72 20.12 -17.89
C GLU A 54 13.09 19.85 -17.27
N LYS A 55 13.78 20.89 -16.78
CA LYS A 55 15.06 20.72 -16.08
C LYS A 55 14.94 19.83 -14.86
N LYS A 56 13.86 19.96 -14.06
CA LYS A 56 13.59 19.09 -12.90
C LYS A 56 13.37 17.64 -13.35
N PHE A 57 12.56 17.43 -14.37
CA PHE A 57 12.27 16.12 -14.96
C PHE A 57 13.55 15.42 -15.46
N LEU A 58 14.34 16.09 -16.29
CA LEU A 58 15.60 15.56 -16.83
C LEU A 58 16.61 15.22 -15.73
N LYS A 59 16.72 16.09 -14.72
CA LYS A 59 17.58 15.84 -13.56
C LYS A 59 17.18 14.59 -12.78
N LYS A 60 15.88 14.34 -12.60
CA LYS A 60 15.39 13.14 -11.91
C LYS A 60 15.66 11.86 -12.73
N ILE A 61 15.52 11.91 -14.06
CA ILE A 61 15.88 10.78 -14.94
C ILE A 61 17.38 10.48 -14.84
N ALA A 62 18.23 11.50 -15.00
CA ALA A 62 19.68 11.33 -14.94
C ALA A 62 20.13 10.72 -13.60
N LYS A 63 19.56 11.18 -12.48
CA LYS A 63 19.83 10.59 -11.16
C LYS A 63 19.39 9.14 -11.05
N GLY A 64 18.26 8.79 -11.67
CA GLY A 64 17.76 7.41 -11.70
C GLY A 64 18.65 6.49 -12.55
N GLU A 65 19.23 6.99 -13.64
CA GLU A 65 20.25 6.26 -14.41
C GLU A 65 21.53 6.07 -13.60
N GLU A 66 22.03 7.13 -12.97
CA GLU A 66 23.24 7.10 -12.13
C GLU A 66 23.11 6.10 -10.98
N SER A 67 21.93 6.04 -10.34
CA SER A 67 21.68 5.10 -9.24
C SER A 67 21.31 3.69 -9.70
N GLY A 68 21.21 3.43 -11.01
CA GLY A 68 20.73 2.17 -11.58
C GLY A 68 19.24 1.88 -11.35
N ALA A 69 18.46 2.88 -10.92
CA ALA A 69 17.01 2.76 -10.77
C ALA A 69 16.29 2.72 -12.13
N PHE A 70 16.87 3.36 -13.15
CA PHE A 70 16.42 3.30 -14.54
C PHE A 70 17.52 2.73 -15.42
N ALA A 71 17.21 1.68 -16.18
CA ALA A 71 18.11 1.22 -17.23
C ALA A 71 18.19 2.26 -18.36
N ALA A 72 19.35 2.41 -19.01
CA ALA A 72 19.55 3.42 -20.06
C ALA A 72 18.46 3.42 -21.16
N PRO A 73 18.01 2.26 -21.70
CA PRO A 73 16.90 2.25 -22.67
C PRO A 73 15.57 2.75 -22.12
N MET A 74 15.30 2.51 -20.83
CA MET A 74 14.10 3.00 -20.16
C MET A 74 14.17 4.52 -19.98
N ALA A 75 15.30 5.04 -19.52
CA ALA A 75 15.50 6.47 -19.36
C ALA A 75 15.39 7.24 -20.69
N GLU A 76 15.90 6.66 -21.77
CA GLU A 76 15.76 7.23 -23.11
C GLU A 76 14.30 7.23 -23.59
N ALA A 77 13.59 6.12 -23.40
CA ALA A 77 12.15 6.05 -23.69
C ALA A 77 11.34 7.08 -22.87
N MET A 78 11.70 7.29 -21.60
CA MET A 78 11.06 8.29 -20.75
C MET A 78 11.30 9.72 -21.26
N ARG A 79 12.53 10.06 -21.68
CA ARG A 79 12.85 11.38 -22.26
C ARG A 79 12.07 11.62 -23.55
N GLY A 80 12.10 10.67 -24.47
CA GLY A 80 11.44 10.79 -25.77
C GLY A 80 9.91 10.76 -25.72
N ALA A 81 9.32 10.33 -24.59
CA ALA A 81 7.86 10.27 -24.43
C ALA A 81 7.23 11.58 -23.95
N VAL A 82 8.02 12.59 -23.55
CA VAL A 82 7.48 13.84 -22.97
C VAL A 82 7.74 15.03 -23.88
N THR A 83 6.66 15.75 -24.22
CA THR A 83 6.71 17.02 -24.93
C THR A 83 6.34 18.17 -23.98
N TRP A 84 7.14 19.22 -23.95
CA TRP A 84 6.90 20.45 -23.19
C TRP A 84 6.48 21.56 -24.14
N THR A 85 5.37 22.23 -23.89
CA THR A 85 4.80 23.20 -24.84
C THR A 85 3.90 24.22 -24.16
N SER A 86 3.74 25.40 -24.77
CA SER A 86 2.72 26.38 -24.40
C SER A 86 1.47 26.31 -25.30
N ASP A 87 1.49 25.44 -26.33
CA ASP A 87 0.38 25.26 -27.28
C ASP A 87 -0.66 24.25 -26.78
N TYR A 88 -1.80 24.75 -26.31
CA TYR A 88 -2.98 23.95 -25.95
C TYR A 88 -3.60 23.19 -27.14
N GLY A 89 -3.29 23.56 -28.39
CA GLY A 89 -3.76 22.85 -29.58
C GLY A 89 -3.31 21.38 -29.63
N LEU A 90 -2.16 21.07 -29.01
CA LEU A 90 -1.60 19.72 -28.93
C LEU A 90 -2.36 18.77 -27.98
N LEU A 91 -3.40 19.26 -27.30
CA LEU A 91 -4.24 18.50 -26.37
C LEU A 91 -5.54 17.95 -26.99
N SER A 92 -5.87 18.32 -28.23
CA SER A 92 -7.14 17.96 -28.89
C SER A 92 -7.37 16.45 -29.05
N ASP A 93 -6.29 15.68 -29.16
CA ASP A 93 -6.26 14.21 -29.26
C ASP A 93 -5.77 13.54 -27.96
N ALA A 94 -5.81 14.24 -26.82
CA ALA A 94 -5.51 13.63 -25.53
C ALA A 94 -6.64 12.66 -25.11
N ASP A 95 -6.26 11.47 -24.64
CA ASP A 95 -7.22 10.48 -24.11
C ASP A 95 -7.48 10.73 -22.62
N PHE A 96 -6.51 11.31 -21.93
CA PHE A 96 -6.58 11.58 -20.50
C PHE A 96 -5.86 12.89 -20.16
N VAL A 97 -6.55 13.80 -19.48
CA VAL A 97 -6.01 15.09 -19.03
C VAL A 97 -5.92 15.09 -17.51
N VAL A 98 -4.78 15.52 -16.98
CA VAL A 98 -4.57 15.81 -15.55
C VAL A 98 -4.18 17.26 -15.39
N GLU A 99 -5.08 18.07 -14.85
CA GLU A 99 -4.87 19.48 -14.56
C GLU A 99 -4.19 19.65 -13.19
N ALA A 100 -3.08 20.38 -13.16
CA ALA A 100 -2.25 20.65 -11.99
C ALA A 100 -1.75 22.12 -11.98
N ALA A 101 -2.57 23.04 -12.47
CA ALA A 101 -2.35 24.47 -12.41
C ALA A 101 -2.71 25.03 -11.01
N THR A 102 -2.57 26.35 -10.86
CA THR A 102 -2.83 27.07 -9.62
C THR A 102 -4.22 26.76 -9.04
N GLU A 103 -4.31 26.76 -7.71
CA GLU A 103 -5.53 26.51 -6.93
C GLU A 103 -6.51 27.70 -7.02
N ASP A 104 -7.02 27.97 -8.22
CA ASP A 104 -8.00 29.03 -8.52
C ASP A 104 -9.20 28.44 -9.28
N GLN A 105 -10.38 28.52 -8.68
CA GLN A 105 -11.60 27.90 -9.23
C GLN A 105 -11.94 28.45 -10.62
N ALA A 106 -11.85 29.77 -10.81
CA ALA A 106 -12.23 30.40 -12.07
C ALA A 106 -11.28 30.00 -13.21
N LEU A 107 -9.98 29.89 -12.93
CA LEU A 107 -8.97 29.40 -13.85
C LEU A 107 -9.22 27.94 -14.22
N LYS A 108 -9.40 27.05 -13.23
CA LYS A 108 -9.66 25.63 -13.48
C LYS A 108 -10.93 25.42 -14.31
N GLY A 109 -12.01 26.14 -13.98
CA GLY A 109 -13.24 26.12 -14.78
C GLY A 109 -13.03 26.56 -16.22
N ARG A 110 -12.24 27.63 -16.46
CA ARG A 110 -11.88 28.06 -17.82
C ARG A 110 -11.04 27.03 -18.56
N ILE A 111 -10.09 26.37 -17.89
CA ILE A 111 -9.26 25.32 -18.48
C ILE A 111 -10.16 24.16 -18.96
N PHE A 112 -11.03 23.62 -18.10
CA PHE A 112 -11.88 22.50 -18.49
C PHE A 112 -12.94 22.87 -19.54
N ALA A 113 -13.51 24.08 -19.49
CA ALA A 113 -14.44 24.55 -20.53
C ALA A 113 -13.79 24.75 -21.90
N ASP A 114 -12.49 25.08 -21.95
CA ASP A 114 -11.73 25.12 -23.21
C ASP A 114 -11.36 23.71 -23.69
N LEU A 115 -10.92 22.82 -22.79
CA LEU A 115 -10.63 21.42 -23.11
C LEU A 115 -11.85 20.66 -23.61
N GLU A 116 -13.03 20.85 -23.02
CA GLU A 116 -14.27 20.20 -23.46
C GLU A 116 -14.60 20.50 -24.93
N LYS A 117 -14.24 21.70 -25.42
CA LYS A 117 -14.45 22.10 -26.82
C LYS A 117 -13.39 21.53 -27.77
N ARG A 118 -12.21 21.19 -27.26
CA ARG A 118 -11.05 20.75 -28.05
C ARG A 118 -10.91 19.25 -28.12
N CYS A 119 -11.13 18.58 -26.99
CA CYS A 119 -10.86 17.16 -26.83
C CYS A 119 -12.04 16.31 -27.32
N SER A 120 -11.77 15.03 -27.59
CA SER A 120 -12.82 14.05 -27.90
C SER A 120 -13.83 13.92 -26.77
N LYS A 121 -15.05 13.43 -27.07
CA LYS A 121 -16.05 13.10 -26.05
C LYS A 121 -15.59 12.00 -25.10
N ASP A 122 -14.69 11.13 -25.55
CA ASP A 122 -14.17 10.01 -24.76
C ASP A 122 -13.02 10.39 -23.81
N THR A 123 -12.48 11.61 -23.94
CA THR A 123 -11.36 12.09 -23.12
C THR A 123 -11.74 12.18 -21.65
N ILE A 124 -10.91 11.60 -20.77
CA ILE A 124 -11.07 11.67 -19.32
C ILE A 124 -10.49 13.00 -18.81
N PHE A 125 -11.24 13.70 -17.96
CA PHE A 125 -10.79 14.93 -17.30
C PHE A 125 -10.54 14.70 -15.81
N ALA A 126 -9.29 14.87 -15.38
CA ALA A 126 -8.93 14.87 -13.97
C ALA A 126 -8.31 16.20 -13.56
N SER A 127 -8.60 16.65 -12.35
CA SER A 127 -7.84 17.71 -11.68
C SER A 127 -7.07 17.13 -10.50
N ASN A 128 -5.83 17.56 -10.33
CA ASN A 128 -5.00 17.38 -9.15
C ASN A 128 -5.15 18.59 -8.21
N SER A 129 -6.38 19.09 -8.05
CA SER A 129 -6.66 20.06 -7.00
C SER A 129 -6.46 19.41 -5.63
N SER A 130 -5.82 20.13 -4.71
CA SER A 130 -5.67 19.67 -3.31
C SER A 130 -6.90 20.01 -2.47
N HIS A 131 -7.60 21.10 -2.80
CA HIS A 131 -8.69 21.61 -1.95
C HIS A 131 -10.06 21.70 -2.62
N LEU A 132 -10.14 22.14 -3.89
CA LEU A 132 -11.40 22.47 -4.54
C LEU A 132 -12.15 21.22 -4.98
N GLU A 133 -13.42 21.13 -4.62
CA GLU A 133 -14.25 19.96 -4.92
C GLU A 133 -14.52 19.76 -6.42
N PRO A 134 -14.69 18.51 -6.91
CA PRO A 134 -15.10 18.23 -8.29
C PRO A 134 -16.31 19.05 -8.75
N GLU A 135 -17.33 19.22 -7.89
CA GLU A 135 -18.54 19.99 -8.18
C GLU A 135 -18.26 21.45 -8.50
N ARG A 136 -17.15 22.02 -7.98
CA ARG A 136 -16.74 23.40 -8.22
C ARG A 136 -15.83 23.53 -9.43
N ILE A 137 -14.95 22.55 -9.64
CA ILE A 137 -13.99 22.54 -10.74
C ILE A 137 -14.71 22.34 -12.09
N PHE A 138 -15.64 21.39 -12.12
CA PHE A 138 -16.31 20.95 -13.34
C PHE A 138 -17.70 21.58 -13.54
N GLU A 139 -18.08 22.57 -12.72
CA GLU A 139 -19.40 23.23 -12.79
C GLU A 139 -19.75 23.72 -14.20
N GLY A 140 -18.75 24.26 -14.90
CA GLY A 140 -18.91 24.89 -16.21
C GLY A 140 -18.81 23.96 -17.43
N ILE A 141 -18.61 22.65 -17.26
CA ILE A 141 -18.59 21.68 -18.37
C ILE A 141 -19.92 20.94 -18.50
N GLU A 142 -20.29 20.58 -19.73
CA GLU A 142 -21.53 19.89 -20.07
C GLU A 142 -21.49 18.42 -19.63
N ASP A 143 -20.47 17.67 -20.04
CA ASP A 143 -20.34 16.24 -19.71
C ASP A 143 -19.40 16.03 -18.52
N LYS A 144 -19.98 16.05 -17.31
CA LYS A 144 -19.26 15.79 -16.07
C LYS A 144 -19.05 14.30 -15.78
N SER A 145 -19.71 13.40 -16.53
CA SER A 145 -19.62 11.95 -16.30
C SER A 145 -18.22 11.39 -16.53
N ARG A 146 -17.43 12.08 -17.37
CA ARG A 146 -16.02 11.78 -17.68
C ARG A 146 -15.01 12.53 -16.81
N SER A 147 -15.45 13.17 -15.73
CA SER A 147 -14.62 14.04 -14.90
C SER A 147 -14.57 13.63 -13.43
N LEU A 148 -13.43 13.85 -12.76
CA LEU A 148 -13.23 13.63 -11.32
C LEU A 148 -11.97 14.36 -10.83
N VAL A 149 -11.74 14.38 -9.53
CA VAL A 149 -10.43 14.76 -8.98
C VAL A 149 -9.58 13.52 -8.75
N ILE A 150 -8.30 13.62 -9.11
CA ILE A 150 -7.26 12.63 -8.77
C ILE A 150 -6.17 13.39 -8.03
N HIS A 151 -6.19 13.28 -6.71
CA HIS A 151 -5.26 13.99 -5.86
C HIS A 151 -4.01 13.15 -5.61
N TYR A 152 -2.88 13.61 -6.15
CA TYR A 152 -1.55 13.04 -5.96
C TYR A 152 -0.82 13.75 -4.82
N PHE A 153 -0.08 12.97 -4.03
CA PHE A 153 0.72 13.51 -2.95
C PHE A 153 2.16 13.76 -3.37
N PHE A 154 2.70 14.92 -2.99
CA PHE A 154 4.08 15.26 -3.29
C PHE A 154 5.07 14.37 -2.51
N PRO A 155 6.18 13.92 -3.14
CA PRO A 155 6.48 14.00 -4.57
C PRO A 155 5.76 12.87 -5.35
N ALA A 156 4.98 13.26 -6.36
CA ALA A 156 3.97 12.40 -7.01
C ALA A 156 4.54 11.18 -7.75
N GLU A 157 5.81 11.21 -8.15
CA GLU A 157 6.48 10.08 -8.80
C GLU A 157 6.86 8.94 -7.85
N ARG A 158 6.95 9.24 -6.55
CA ARG A 158 7.41 8.33 -5.50
C ARG A 158 6.29 7.96 -4.52
N ASN A 159 5.48 8.93 -4.11
CA ASN A 159 4.36 8.66 -3.21
C ASN A 159 3.34 7.76 -3.94
N PRO A 160 3.04 6.56 -3.43
CA PRO A 160 2.17 5.64 -4.15
C PRO A 160 0.68 5.98 -3.96
N MET A 161 0.29 6.75 -2.94
CA MET A 161 -1.11 7.06 -2.69
C MET A 161 -1.68 8.03 -3.73
N VAL A 162 -2.95 7.83 -4.08
CA VAL A 162 -3.79 8.80 -4.79
C VAL A 162 -5.20 8.76 -4.21
N GLU A 163 -5.84 9.91 -4.02
CA GLU A 163 -7.28 9.97 -3.75
C GLU A 163 -8.03 10.12 -5.08
N LEU A 164 -8.95 9.20 -5.34
CA LEU A 164 -9.93 9.32 -6.41
C LEU A 164 -11.19 9.94 -5.81
N VAL A 165 -11.51 11.16 -6.22
CA VAL A 165 -12.65 11.90 -5.68
C VAL A 165 -13.66 12.12 -6.82
N PRO A 166 -14.62 11.18 -7.00
CA PRO A 166 -15.71 11.39 -7.93
C PRO A 166 -16.60 12.54 -7.45
N GLY A 167 -17.07 13.35 -8.40
CA GLY A 167 -18.18 14.27 -8.17
C GLY A 167 -19.52 13.55 -8.27
N ALA A 168 -20.59 14.26 -7.91
CA ALA A 168 -21.96 13.72 -7.95
C ALA A 168 -22.40 13.18 -9.33
N GLU A 169 -21.86 13.75 -10.42
CA GLU A 169 -22.21 13.37 -11.80
C GLU A 169 -21.16 12.45 -12.46
N THR A 170 -20.04 12.13 -11.79
CA THR A 170 -19.01 11.23 -12.32
C THR A 170 -19.59 9.83 -12.56
N ASP A 171 -19.32 9.23 -13.73
CA ASP A 171 -19.72 7.85 -14.00
C ASP A 171 -18.99 6.90 -13.02
N PRO A 172 -19.71 6.10 -12.21
CA PRO A 172 -19.07 5.12 -11.32
C PRO A 172 -18.16 4.13 -12.05
N LYS A 173 -18.42 3.83 -13.33
CA LYS A 173 -17.54 2.99 -14.16
C LYS A 173 -16.21 3.66 -14.45
N LEU A 174 -16.16 4.99 -14.58
CA LEU A 174 -14.91 5.72 -14.70
C LEU A 174 -14.10 5.62 -13.40
N THR A 175 -14.74 5.78 -12.25
CA THR A 175 -14.07 5.63 -10.94
C THR A 175 -13.50 4.21 -10.78
N ALA A 176 -14.27 3.18 -11.15
CA ALA A 176 -13.80 1.80 -11.12
C ALA A 176 -12.63 1.56 -12.09
N TYR A 177 -12.72 2.08 -13.32
CA TYR A 177 -11.64 2.03 -14.31
C TYR A 177 -10.37 2.69 -13.79
N LEU A 178 -10.46 3.89 -13.20
CA LEU A 178 -9.30 4.61 -12.68
C LEU A 178 -8.72 3.92 -11.44
N ARG A 179 -9.54 3.37 -10.55
CA ARG A 179 -9.04 2.54 -9.45
C ARG A 179 -8.21 1.38 -9.96
N ASP A 180 -8.72 0.63 -10.93
CA ASP A 180 -8.03 -0.51 -11.51
C ASP A 180 -6.77 -0.06 -12.30
N PHE A 181 -6.85 1.03 -13.07
CA PHE A 181 -5.72 1.61 -13.83
C PHE A 181 -4.59 2.05 -12.90
N TYR A 182 -4.92 2.77 -11.82
CA TYR A 182 -3.92 3.24 -10.86
C TYR A 182 -3.29 2.07 -10.09
N GLU A 183 -4.04 1.01 -9.78
CA GLU A 183 -3.47 -0.22 -9.21
C GLU A 183 -2.44 -0.84 -10.18
N VAL A 184 -2.80 -1.02 -11.46
CA VAL A 184 -1.97 -1.65 -12.50
C VAL A 184 -0.69 -0.87 -12.78
N ILE A 185 -0.74 0.47 -12.76
CA ILE A 185 0.47 1.28 -12.93
C ILE A 185 1.29 1.40 -11.63
N GLY A 186 0.87 0.77 -10.54
CA GLY A 186 1.64 0.66 -9.28
C GLY A 186 1.38 1.76 -8.25
N LYS A 187 0.27 2.49 -8.36
CA LYS A 187 -0.27 3.38 -7.32
C LYS A 187 -1.20 2.62 -6.38
N VAL A 188 -1.58 3.29 -5.30
CA VAL A 188 -2.50 2.82 -4.25
C VAL A 188 -3.68 3.79 -4.22
N PRO A 189 -4.69 3.61 -5.09
CA PRO A 189 -5.88 4.44 -5.06
C PRO A 189 -6.75 4.15 -3.83
N ILE A 190 -7.28 5.22 -3.23
CA ILE A 190 -8.44 5.17 -2.33
C ILE A 190 -9.55 6.02 -2.94
N VAL A 191 -10.80 5.60 -2.80
CA VAL A 191 -11.96 6.40 -3.24
C VAL A 191 -12.44 7.20 -2.05
N VAL A 192 -12.51 8.53 -2.21
CA VAL A 192 -12.87 9.46 -1.14
C VAL A 192 -14.07 10.29 -1.59
N GLY A 193 -15.00 10.55 -0.68
CA GLY A 193 -16.14 11.43 -0.93
C GLY A 193 -15.72 12.88 -1.14
N SER A 194 -16.45 13.60 -1.98
CA SER A 194 -16.19 15.02 -2.26
C SER A 194 -16.36 15.88 -0.99
N ARG A 195 -15.28 16.58 -0.62
CA ARG A 195 -15.20 17.54 0.50
C ARG A 195 -14.02 18.46 0.24
N TYR A 196 -14.11 19.73 0.65
CA TYR A 196 -12.96 20.63 0.60
C TYR A 196 -11.74 20.07 1.35
N GLY A 197 -10.59 19.92 0.66
CA GLY A 197 -9.36 19.29 1.18
C GLY A 197 -9.37 17.75 1.19
N TYR A 198 -10.49 17.13 0.87
CA TYR A 198 -10.68 15.67 0.87
C TYR A 198 -10.37 15.03 2.22
N ALA A 199 -9.76 13.84 2.23
CA ALA A 199 -9.53 13.12 3.47
C ALA A 199 -8.14 13.40 4.06
N LEU A 200 -7.09 13.52 3.25
CA LEU A 200 -5.72 13.58 3.78
C LEU A 200 -5.19 15.00 4.07
N ASP A 201 -5.56 16.02 3.29
CA ASP A 201 -5.03 17.37 3.54
C ASP A 201 -5.50 17.98 4.87
N PRO A 202 -6.76 17.83 5.32
CA PRO A 202 -7.18 18.26 6.64
C PRO A 202 -6.38 17.62 7.79
N VAL A 203 -5.83 16.42 7.59
CA VAL A 203 -4.92 15.77 8.55
C VAL A 203 -3.57 16.49 8.56
N PHE A 204 -2.94 16.67 7.39
CA PHE A 204 -1.66 17.35 7.27
C PHE A 204 -1.73 18.79 7.81
N GLU A 205 -2.69 19.57 7.32
CA GLU A 205 -2.87 20.98 7.66
C GLU A 205 -3.37 21.17 9.08
N GLY A 206 -4.23 20.27 9.58
CA GLY A 206 -4.70 20.30 10.97
C GLY A 206 -3.62 19.95 11.98
N VAL A 207 -2.74 18.97 11.69
CA VAL A 207 -1.57 18.68 12.52
C VAL A 207 -0.61 19.88 12.54
N PHE A 208 -0.40 20.53 11.39
CA PHE A 208 0.36 21.76 11.32
C PHE A 208 -0.30 22.88 12.13
N LEU A 209 -1.62 23.08 12.04
CA LEU A 209 -2.35 24.07 12.84
C LEU A 209 -2.16 23.81 14.34
N ALA A 210 -2.31 22.57 14.79
CA ALA A 210 -2.08 22.22 16.19
C ALA A 210 -0.65 22.54 16.66
N ALA A 211 0.36 22.31 15.80
CA ALA A 211 1.75 22.67 16.07
C ALA A 211 1.96 24.20 16.08
N ALA A 212 1.38 24.92 15.13
CA ALA A 212 1.45 26.38 15.03
C ALA A 212 0.81 27.06 16.26
N LEU A 213 -0.32 26.54 16.75
CA LEU A 213 -0.97 27.05 17.96
C LEU A 213 -0.12 26.82 19.22
N LEU A 214 0.63 25.73 19.30
CA LEU A 214 1.58 25.52 20.41
C LEU A 214 2.70 26.56 20.40
N ALA A 215 3.22 26.90 19.21
CA ALA A 215 4.24 27.93 19.06
C ALA A 215 3.69 29.33 19.37
N GLU A 216 2.54 29.68 18.81
CA GLU A 216 1.87 30.98 19.00
C GLU A 216 1.53 31.24 20.46
N ASN A 217 1.08 30.21 21.20
CA ASN A 217 0.79 30.32 22.63
C ASN A 217 2.04 30.27 23.52
N GLY A 218 3.24 30.26 22.95
CA GLY A 218 4.51 30.28 23.69
C GLY A 218 4.83 28.98 24.43
N VAL A 219 4.23 27.85 24.05
CA VAL A 219 4.52 26.55 24.68
C VAL A 219 5.94 26.09 24.35
N ALA A 220 6.36 26.26 23.10
CA ALA A 220 7.64 25.78 22.58
C ALA A 220 7.98 26.47 21.25
N THR A 221 9.26 26.44 20.84
CA THR A 221 9.65 26.94 19.52
C THR A 221 9.23 25.97 18.41
N PRO A 222 9.09 26.42 17.15
CA PRO A 222 8.86 25.53 16.00
C PRO A 222 9.86 24.37 15.92
N LYS A 223 11.14 24.65 16.22
CA LYS A 223 12.21 23.65 16.29
C LYS A 223 11.95 22.57 17.35
N GLU A 224 11.65 22.98 18.59
CA GLU A 224 11.33 22.04 19.67
C GLU A 224 10.08 21.20 19.35
N ILE A 225 9.05 21.83 18.77
CA ILE A 225 7.80 21.17 18.40
C ILE A 225 8.05 20.11 17.32
N ASP A 226 8.80 20.43 16.27
CA ASP A 226 9.18 19.48 15.21
C ASP A 226 9.87 18.25 15.79
N THR A 227 10.85 18.44 16.68
CA THR A 227 11.57 17.35 17.35
C THR A 227 10.64 16.43 18.14
N VAL A 228 9.66 17.00 18.85
CA VAL A 228 8.69 16.20 19.62
C VAL A 228 7.66 15.54 18.70
N ALA A 229 7.15 16.25 17.70
CA ALA A 229 6.11 15.80 16.78
C ALA A 229 6.52 14.52 16.03
N VAL A 230 7.78 14.46 15.56
CA VAL A 230 8.38 13.28 14.92
C VAL A 230 8.20 12.04 15.78
N LYS A 231 8.51 12.10 17.07
CA LYS A 231 8.35 10.96 17.99
C LYS A 231 6.88 10.74 18.40
N ALA A 232 6.14 11.83 18.63
CA ALA A 232 4.79 11.79 19.14
C ALA A 232 3.83 11.09 18.17
N LEU A 233 3.95 11.40 16.88
CA LEU A 233 3.08 10.92 15.79
C LEU A 233 3.79 9.97 14.83
N GLY A 234 5.10 9.72 15.00
CA GLY A 234 5.90 8.88 14.09
C GLY A 234 6.08 9.49 12.71
N LEU A 235 6.24 10.81 12.64
CA LEU A 235 6.43 11.54 11.39
C LEU A 235 7.81 11.26 10.80
N GLY A 236 7.92 11.24 9.47
CA GLY A 236 9.23 11.25 8.81
C GLY A 236 10.02 12.54 9.04
N ILE A 237 9.32 13.68 9.12
CA ILE A 237 9.84 15.03 9.39
C ILE A 237 8.80 15.82 10.19
N GLY A 238 9.23 16.85 10.91
CA GLY A 238 8.32 17.68 11.70
C GLY A 238 7.39 18.56 10.84
N PRO A 239 6.25 19.03 11.38
CA PRO A 239 5.28 19.83 10.65
C PRO A 239 5.87 21.11 10.03
N PHE A 240 6.70 21.86 10.76
CA PHE A 240 7.30 23.10 10.24
C PHE A 240 8.38 22.80 9.17
N THR A 241 9.16 21.74 9.37
CA THR A 241 10.11 21.23 8.36
C THR A 241 9.38 20.87 7.06
N ALA A 242 8.22 20.20 7.16
CA ALA A 242 7.42 19.86 5.99
C ALA A 242 6.97 21.12 5.24
N MET A 243 6.48 22.15 5.94
CA MET A 243 6.08 23.42 5.33
C MET A 243 7.22 24.14 4.60
N ASN A 244 8.43 24.14 5.17
CA ASN A 244 9.61 24.68 4.51
C ASN A 244 9.97 23.93 3.22
N LEU A 245 9.85 22.60 3.22
CA LEU A 245 10.21 21.76 2.08
C LEU A 245 9.18 21.83 0.95
N THR A 246 7.90 21.98 1.27
CA THR A 246 6.81 22.04 0.29
C THR A 246 6.55 23.45 -0.20
N GLY A 247 6.96 24.48 0.56
CA GLY A 247 6.51 25.85 0.34
C GLY A 247 5.02 26.03 0.68
N GLY A 248 4.48 25.20 1.58
CA GLY A 248 3.04 25.07 1.83
C GLY A 248 2.38 26.24 2.57
N ASN A 249 3.14 27.18 3.14
CA ASN A 249 2.58 28.24 3.99
C ASN A 249 1.37 28.97 3.35
N PRO A 250 1.45 29.47 2.09
CA PRO A 250 0.35 30.24 1.51
C PRO A 250 -0.90 29.40 1.26
N ILE A 251 -0.74 28.18 0.72
CA ILE A 251 -1.88 27.31 0.38
C ILE A 251 -2.57 26.81 1.66
N THR A 252 -1.80 26.47 2.69
CA THR A 252 -2.36 26.04 3.98
C THR A 252 -3.05 27.17 4.72
N ALA A 253 -2.57 28.41 4.66
CA ALA A 253 -3.32 29.55 5.22
C ALA A 253 -4.71 29.67 4.57
N ILE A 254 -4.79 29.60 3.24
CA ILE A 254 -6.08 29.64 2.53
C ILE A 254 -6.93 28.42 2.89
N GLY A 255 -6.34 27.23 2.91
CA GLY A 255 -7.01 25.97 3.27
C GLY A 255 -7.68 26.04 4.64
N LEU A 256 -6.92 26.46 5.67
CA LEU A 256 -7.40 26.57 7.05
C LEU A 256 -8.59 27.51 7.21
N ASP A 257 -8.58 28.69 6.57
CA ASP A 257 -9.70 29.64 6.67
C ASP A 257 -10.96 29.15 5.92
N HIS A 258 -10.79 28.33 4.88
CA HIS A 258 -11.91 27.70 4.19
C HIS A 258 -12.51 26.55 5.01
N TYR A 259 -11.69 25.74 5.68
CA TYR A 259 -12.18 24.69 6.59
C TYR A 259 -13.04 25.25 7.72
N THR A 260 -12.80 26.47 8.20
CA THR A 260 -13.62 27.12 9.25
C THR A 260 -15.11 27.05 8.95
N LYS A 261 -15.49 27.23 7.68
CA LYS A 261 -16.90 27.27 7.22
C LYS A 261 -17.36 25.94 6.64
N ARG A 262 -16.45 25.14 6.08
CA ARG A 262 -16.78 23.91 5.34
C ARG A 262 -16.64 22.64 6.17
N ILE A 263 -15.95 22.72 7.30
CA ILE A 263 -15.67 21.60 8.21
C ILE A 263 -16.20 21.96 9.60
N HIS A 264 -15.47 22.78 10.35
CA HIS A 264 -15.88 23.27 11.68
C HIS A 264 -15.01 24.45 12.12
N SER A 265 -15.46 25.18 13.14
CA SER A 265 -14.92 26.49 13.51
C SER A 265 -13.52 26.50 14.15
N TRP A 266 -12.99 25.35 14.61
CA TRP A 266 -11.60 25.30 15.10
C TRP A 266 -10.56 25.64 14.03
N TYR A 267 -10.78 25.22 12.79
CA TYR A 267 -9.86 25.58 11.71
C TYR A 267 -9.84 27.09 11.53
N ARG A 268 -8.64 27.65 11.43
CA ARG A 268 -8.37 29.09 11.25
C ARG A 268 -6.89 29.29 10.94
N THR A 269 -6.55 30.31 10.19
CA THR A 269 -5.13 30.70 10.02
C THR A 269 -4.61 31.37 11.30
N PRO A 270 -3.64 30.77 12.01
CA PRO A 270 -3.04 31.38 13.20
C PRO A 270 -2.19 32.60 12.79
N GLN A 271 -2.04 33.56 13.70
CA GLN A 271 -1.28 34.79 13.43
C GLN A 271 0.17 34.48 13.04
N ILE A 272 0.80 33.51 13.70
CA ILE A 272 2.18 33.10 13.37
C ILE A 272 2.32 32.63 11.91
N LEU A 273 1.29 32.00 11.33
CA LEU A 273 1.30 31.59 9.92
C LEU A 273 1.06 32.80 8.99
N LYS A 274 0.18 33.73 9.36
CA LYS A 274 -0.01 34.99 8.61
C LYS A 274 1.30 35.75 8.49
N ASP A 275 1.99 35.93 9.60
CA ASP A 275 3.27 36.64 9.65
C ASP A 275 4.35 35.93 8.80
N ALA A 276 4.37 34.59 8.81
CA ALA A 276 5.27 33.79 7.99
C ALA A 276 4.96 33.90 6.49
N VAL A 277 3.67 33.94 6.11
CA VAL A 277 3.24 34.13 4.71
C VAL A 277 3.59 35.54 4.23
N GLU A 278 3.34 36.57 5.04
CA GLU A 278 3.61 37.96 4.69
C GLU A 278 5.11 38.24 4.57
N SER A 279 5.92 37.71 5.49
CA SER A 279 7.37 37.94 5.49
C SER A 279 8.14 37.03 4.52
N GLY A 280 7.56 35.91 4.11
CA GLY A 280 8.25 34.87 3.34
C GLY A 280 9.38 34.18 4.11
N THR A 281 9.42 34.33 5.44
CA THR A 281 10.49 33.77 6.28
C THR A 281 10.28 32.28 6.49
N ALA A 282 11.34 31.50 6.28
CA ALA A 282 11.32 30.07 6.59
C ALA A 282 11.25 29.84 8.10
N TRP A 283 10.55 28.77 8.51
CA TRP A 283 10.48 28.35 9.91
C TRP A 283 11.87 27.93 10.42
N GLU A 284 12.19 28.27 11.67
CA GLU A 284 13.39 27.71 12.32
C GLU A 284 13.11 26.24 12.69
N VAL A 285 13.82 25.33 12.04
CA VAL A 285 13.61 23.88 12.16
C VAL A 285 14.90 23.15 12.53
N PRO A 286 14.84 21.92 13.07
CA PRO A 286 16.04 21.17 13.40
C PRO A 286 16.91 20.92 12.16
N GLY A 287 18.21 21.13 12.29
CA GLY A 287 19.19 20.72 11.29
C GLY A 287 19.20 19.20 11.11
N ARG A 288 19.73 18.75 9.98
CA ARG A 288 19.96 17.33 9.73
C ARG A 288 20.91 16.79 10.81
N ASP A 289 20.41 15.86 11.62
CA ASP A 289 21.12 15.23 12.75
C ASP A 289 21.37 16.15 13.98
N GLU A 290 20.73 17.33 14.05
CA GLU A 290 20.77 18.19 15.24
C GLU A 290 20.03 17.53 16.42
N VAL A 291 20.67 17.49 17.59
CA VAL A 291 20.02 17.05 18.83
C VAL A 291 19.42 18.27 19.53
N VAL A 292 18.09 18.32 19.55
CA VAL A 292 17.33 19.38 20.23
C VAL A 292 16.80 18.85 21.55
N GLU A 293 17.30 19.40 22.66
CA GLU A 293 16.82 19.09 23.99
C GLU A 293 15.52 19.82 24.29
N VAL A 294 14.54 19.08 24.82
CA VAL A 294 13.21 19.60 25.15
C VAL A 294 12.84 19.11 26.55
N GLU A 295 12.55 20.05 27.44
CA GLU A 295 12.14 19.77 28.82
C GLU A 295 10.94 18.82 28.86
N ASP A 296 10.93 17.86 29.79
CA ASP A 296 9.92 16.80 29.85
C ASP A 296 8.48 17.33 29.98
N GLY A 297 8.27 18.36 30.80
CA GLY A 297 6.95 18.99 30.95
C GLY A 297 6.44 19.60 29.64
N LYS A 298 7.32 20.24 28.88
CA LYS A 298 7.04 20.81 27.55
C LYS A 298 6.80 19.68 26.53
N ARG A 299 7.65 18.66 26.53
CA ARG A 299 7.54 17.46 25.67
C ARG A 299 6.20 16.76 25.84
N GLN A 300 5.75 16.56 27.08
CA GLN A 300 4.46 15.91 27.35
C GLN A 300 3.29 16.76 26.85
N LYS A 301 3.30 18.08 27.10
CA LYS A 301 2.25 18.99 26.63
C LYS A 301 2.13 18.98 25.10
N ILE A 302 3.26 19.06 24.38
CA ILE A 302 3.27 18.98 22.91
C ILE A 302 2.73 17.62 22.45
N THR A 303 3.20 16.53 23.07
CA THR A 303 2.78 15.17 22.71
C THR A 303 1.28 14.97 22.87
N ASP A 304 0.71 15.38 24.01
CA ASP A 304 -0.72 15.28 24.31
C ASP A 304 -1.54 16.09 23.30
N ALA A 305 -1.15 17.35 23.06
CA ALA A 305 -1.89 18.24 22.18
C ALA A 305 -1.88 17.75 20.73
N LEU A 306 -0.72 17.36 20.21
CA LEU A 306 -0.60 16.85 18.85
C LEU A 306 -1.37 15.53 18.65
N ARG A 307 -1.35 14.62 19.64
CA ARG A 307 -2.13 13.38 19.58
C ARG A 307 -3.64 13.64 19.66
N GLY A 308 -4.08 14.53 20.55
CA GLY A 308 -5.48 14.92 20.65
C GLY A 308 -6.00 15.54 19.35
N ALA A 309 -5.25 16.45 18.74
CA ALA A 309 -5.60 16.99 17.42
C ALA A 309 -5.63 15.87 16.35
N PHE A 310 -4.56 15.10 16.23
CA PHE A 310 -4.42 14.07 15.21
C PHE A 310 -5.51 13.00 15.26
N PHE A 311 -5.85 12.48 16.44
CA PHE A 311 -6.90 11.48 16.61
C PHE A 311 -8.29 12.05 16.36
N GLY A 312 -8.54 13.29 16.81
CA GLY A 312 -9.80 13.97 16.56
C GLY A 312 -10.04 14.22 15.07
N ILE A 313 -9.05 14.74 14.36
CA ILE A 313 -9.14 15.02 12.91
C ILE A 313 -9.37 13.73 12.12
N CYS A 314 -8.51 12.71 12.31
CA CYS A 314 -8.62 11.45 11.58
C CYS A 314 -9.99 10.77 11.80
N THR A 315 -10.53 10.85 13.02
CA THR A 315 -11.83 10.24 13.31
C THR A 315 -13.01 11.08 12.82
N GLU A 316 -12.90 12.41 12.83
CA GLU A 316 -13.89 13.32 12.24
C GLU A 316 -14.08 13.05 10.74
N ILE A 317 -12.98 12.84 10.02
CA ILE A 317 -13.01 12.53 8.59
C ILE A 317 -13.79 11.23 8.33
N VAL A 318 -13.58 10.19 9.12
CA VAL A 318 -14.37 8.95 9.01
C VAL A 318 -15.84 9.19 9.38
N ASP A 319 -16.11 9.97 10.42
CA ASP A 319 -17.48 10.34 10.84
C ASP A 319 -18.25 11.13 9.78
N SER A 320 -17.55 11.87 8.92
CA SER A 320 -18.14 12.60 7.79
C SER A 320 -18.63 11.68 6.67
N GLY A 321 -18.21 10.41 6.67
CA GLY A 321 -18.62 9.40 5.69
C GLY A 321 -17.85 9.44 4.36
N ILE A 322 -16.84 10.30 4.22
CA ILE A 322 -16.05 10.40 2.98
C ILE A 322 -14.96 9.33 2.86
N SER A 323 -14.62 8.64 3.95
CA SER A 323 -13.58 7.60 3.97
C SER A 323 -13.89 6.55 5.03
N SER A 324 -13.16 5.43 5.00
CA SER A 324 -13.30 4.31 5.94
C SER A 324 -12.18 4.30 6.97
N VAL A 325 -12.36 3.59 8.10
CA VAL A 325 -11.28 3.35 9.07
C VAL A 325 -10.07 2.71 8.39
N ASP A 326 -10.31 1.72 7.52
CA ASP A 326 -9.28 0.93 6.84
C ASP A 326 -8.46 1.80 5.87
N ASP A 327 -9.14 2.58 5.02
CA ASP A 327 -8.48 3.47 4.06
C ASP A 327 -7.78 4.62 4.76
N MET A 328 -8.38 5.24 5.78
CA MET A 328 -7.72 6.31 6.54
C MET A 328 -6.48 5.81 7.28
N ASP A 329 -6.56 4.63 7.92
CA ASP A 329 -5.43 4.05 8.66
C ASP A 329 -4.23 3.81 7.72
N MET A 330 -4.49 3.23 6.55
CA MET A 330 -3.48 2.96 5.54
C MET A 330 -2.97 4.25 4.86
N ALA A 331 -3.87 5.12 4.44
CA ALA A 331 -3.53 6.28 3.62
C ALA A 331 -2.70 7.31 4.41
N VAL A 332 -2.99 7.54 5.68
CA VAL A 332 -2.18 8.41 6.54
C VAL A 332 -0.76 7.85 6.75
N GLU A 333 -0.63 6.53 6.92
CA GLU A 333 0.68 5.89 7.07
C GLU A 333 1.52 6.02 5.80
N ILE A 334 0.92 5.80 4.63
CA ILE A 334 1.64 5.74 3.36
C ILE A 334 1.84 7.13 2.75
N ALA A 335 0.79 7.95 2.66
CA ALA A 335 0.83 9.25 2.00
C ALA A 335 1.60 10.28 2.83
N LEU A 336 1.29 10.35 4.13
CA LEU A 336 1.77 11.41 5.03
C LEU A 336 2.95 10.98 5.89
N VAL A 337 3.35 9.70 5.83
CA VAL A 337 4.45 9.13 6.62
C VAL A 337 4.27 9.43 8.11
N MET A 338 3.06 9.18 8.61
CA MET A 338 2.70 9.28 10.03
C MET A 338 2.37 7.89 10.58
N LYS A 339 2.23 7.74 11.90
CA LYS A 339 1.63 6.53 12.46
C LYS A 339 0.21 6.38 11.94
N ALA A 340 -0.14 5.16 11.59
CA ALA A 340 -1.49 4.80 11.20
C ALA A 340 -2.47 5.10 12.37
N PRO A 341 -3.45 6.02 12.19
CA PRO A 341 -4.18 6.64 13.31
C PRO A 341 -4.95 5.65 14.17
N PHE A 342 -5.66 4.69 13.57
CA PHE A 342 -6.55 3.79 14.30
C PHE A 342 -5.76 2.65 14.95
N ARG A 343 -4.74 2.10 14.28
CA ARG A 343 -3.76 1.22 14.93
C ARG A 343 -3.06 1.91 16.10
N PHE A 344 -2.74 3.18 15.96
CA PHE A 344 -2.08 3.93 17.01
C PHE A 344 -3.01 4.13 18.22
N MET A 345 -4.26 4.53 18.00
CA MET A 345 -5.28 4.61 19.06
C MET A 345 -5.50 3.26 19.75
N ASN A 346 -5.55 2.15 18.99
CA ASN A 346 -5.65 0.80 19.57
C ASN A 346 -4.45 0.47 20.46
N SER A 347 -3.23 0.78 20.02
CA SER A 347 -2.02 0.51 20.80
C SER A 347 -1.89 1.37 22.06
N LEU A 348 -2.44 2.58 22.04
CA LEU A 348 -2.48 3.48 23.19
C LEU A 348 -3.62 3.12 24.17
N GLY A 349 -4.68 2.49 23.65
CA GLY A 349 -5.96 2.33 24.31
C GLY A 349 -6.96 3.39 23.84
N THR A 350 -8.10 2.96 23.31
CA THR A 350 -9.10 3.88 22.72
C THR A 350 -9.72 4.82 23.75
N GLY A 351 -9.82 4.42 25.02
CA GLY A 351 -10.22 5.31 26.11
C GLY A 351 -9.21 6.43 26.38
N GLU A 352 -7.91 6.14 26.29
CA GLU A 352 -6.86 7.16 26.42
C GLU A 352 -6.83 8.09 25.20
N ALA A 353 -7.03 7.54 24.00
CA ALA A 353 -7.20 8.35 22.80
C ALA A 353 -8.38 9.32 22.93
N LEU A 354 -9.54 8.84 23.41
CA LEU A 354 -10.70 9.70 23.69
C LEU A 354 -10.37 10.79 24.71
N ARG A 355 -9.71 10.45 25.83
CA ARG A 355 -9.30 11.42 26.86
C ARG A 355 -8.42 12.53 26.28
N LEU A 356 -7.47 12.19 25.40
CA LEU A 356 -6.60 13.17 24.74
C LEU A 356 -7.40 14.08 23.81
N VAL A 357 -8.35 13.55 23.05
CA VAL A 357 -9.23 14.34 22.16
C VAL A 357 -10.14 15.26 22.98
N GLU A 358 -10.76 14.78 24.05
CA GLU A 358 -11.61 15.59 24.92
C GLU A 358 -10.82 16.70 25.61
N LYS A 359 -9.60 16.41 26.07
CA LYS A 359 -8.69 17.43 26.62
C LYS A 359 -8.36 18.48 25.57
N TYR A 360 -7.98 18.07 24.37
CA TYR A 360 -7.66 18.99 23.28
C TYR A 360 -8.85 19.87 22.91
N ALA A 361 -10.05 19.27 22.79
CA ALA A 361 -11.29 19.98 22.49
C ALA A 361 -11.67 21.01 23.57
N LYS A 362 -11.41 20.71 24.85
CA LYS A 362 -11.64 21.65 25.95
C LYS A 362 -10.70 22.84 25.90
N GLU A 363 -9.46 22.63 25.45
CA GLU A 363 -8.42 23.67 25.35
C GLU A 363 -8.50 24.46 24.02
N ASN A 364 -9.22 23.94 23.03
CA ASN A 364 -9.30 24.50 21.68
C ASN A 364 -10.77 24.62 21.24
N GLU A 365 -11.33 25.82 21.38
CA GLU A 365 -12.72 26.12 21.01
C GLU A 365 -13.03 25.71 19.56
N GLY A 366 -14.21 25.10 19.36
CA GLY A 366 -14.70 24.66 18.06
C GLY A 366 -14.12 23.33 17.56
N PHE A 367 -13.24 22.66 18.31
CA PHE A 367 -12.71 21.36 17.92
C PHE A 367 -13.68 20.24 18.33
N PRO A 368 -14.09 19.36 17.40
CA PRO A 368 -15.08 18.34 17.71
C PRO A 368 -14.49 17.18 18.51
N VAL A 369 -15.34 16.53 19.30
CA VAL A 369 -15.09 15.16 19.79
C VAL A 369 -15.89 14.21 18.90
N PRO A 370 -15.25 13.46 17.99
CA PRO A 370 -15.95 12.63 17.01
C PRO A 370 -16.83 11.56 17.66
N ARG A 371 -18.00 11.31 17.08
CA ARG A 371 -18.97 10.30 17.52
C ARG A 371 -18.37 8.90 17.49
N LEU A 372 -17.66 8.55 16.42
CA LEU A 372 -17.03 7.24 16.29
C LEU A 372 -15.96 7.02 17.37
N LEU A 373 -15.10 8.01 17.66
CA LEU A 373 -14.11 7.91 18.73
C LEU A 373 -14.79 7.80 20.10
N LYS A 374 -15.87 8.57 20.32
CA LYS A 374 -16.62 8.50 21.58
C LYS A 374 -17.18 7.10 21.81
N ALA A 375 -17.80 6.49 20.80
CA ALA A 375 -18.37 5.15 20.89
C ALA A 375 -17.30 4.08 21.23
N HIS A 376 -16.15 4.14 20.56
CA HIS A 376 -15.06 3.19 20.82
C HIS A 376 -14.34 3.46 22.15
N GLY A 377 -14.08 4.74 22.47
CA GLY A 377 -13.34 5.14 23.65
C GLY A 377 -14.12 4.96 24.95
N SER A 378 -15.44 5.21 24.97
CA SER A 378 -16.25 5.05 26.19
C SER A 378 -16.32 3.60 26.67
N GLU A 379 -16.24 2.64 25.76
CA GLU A 379 -16.24 1.21 26.05
C GLU A 379 -14.84 0.60 26.03
N SER A 380 -13.79 1.40 25.80
CA SER A 380 -12.42 0.92 25.55
C SER A 380 -12.34 -0.17 24.48
N LYS A 381 -13.24 -0.09 23.49
CA LYS A 381 -13.33 -1.03 22.38
C LYS A 381 -12.35 -0.62 21.28
N PRO A 382 -11.43 -1.50 20.83
CA PRO A 382 -10.52 -1.19 19.74
C PRO A 382 -11.29 -0.98 18.42
N PHE A 383 -10.75 -0.15 17.55
CA PHE A 383 -11.17 -0.06 16.16
C PHE A 383 -10.87 -1.38 15.44
N GLN A 384 -11.77 -1.81 14.56
CA GLN A 384 -11.51 -2.90 13.63
C GLN A 384 -10.83 -2.31 12.40
N ILE A 385 -9.61 -2.77 12.10
CA ILE A 385 -8.88 -2.43 10.88
C ILE A 385 -8.81 -3.70 10.04
N ARG A 386 -9.39 -3.68 8.85
CA ARG A 386 -9.39 -4.78 7.89
C ARG A 386 -8.22 -4.66 6.92
N TYR A 387 -7.52 -5.76 6.71
CA TYR A 387 -6.49 -5.92 5.70
C TYR A 387 -6.95 -6.77 4.51
N ILE A 388 -8.10 -7.45 4.63
CA ILE A 388 -8.70 -8.23 3.55
C ILE A 388 -9.98 -7.55 3.09
N THR A 389 -10.00 -7.13 1.83
CA THR A 389 -11.19 -6.58 1.19
C THR A 389 -11.92 -7.68 0.43
N ARG A 390 -13.26 -7.63 0.40
CA ARG A 390 -14.14 -8.55 -0.33
C ARG A 390 -14.95 -7.79 -1.37
N GLU A 391 -14.92 -8.26 -2.61
CA GLU A 391 -15.80 -7.81 -3.68
C GLU A 391 -16.46 -9.03 -4.34
N ASP A 392 -17.79 -9.07 -4.40
CA ASP A 392 -18.51 -10.21 -4.97
C ASP A 392 -18.96 -9.90 -6.39
N ARG A 393 -18.70 -10.84 -7.32
CA ARG A 393 -19.11 -10.75 -8.73
C ARG A 393 -19.67 -12.09 -9.16
N GLU A 394 -20.90 -12.13 -9.67
CA GLU A 394 -21.49 -13.34 -10.28
C GLU A 394 -21.42 -14.61 -9.40
N GLY A 395 -21.47 -14.44 -8.06
CA GLY A 395 -21.33 -15.54 -7.10
C GLY A 395 -19.88 -15.96 -6.79
N VAL A 396 -18.88 -15.20 -7.21
CA VAL A 396 -17.47 -15.38 -6.83
C VAL A 396 -17.06 -14.26 -5.89
N ALA A 397 -16.56 -14.62 -4.71
CA ALA A 397 -16.01 -13.67 -3.76
C ALA A 397 -14.53 -13.41 -4.05
N HIS A 398 -14.17 -12.17 -4.35
CA HIS A 398 -12.79 -11.73 -4.55
C HIS A 398 -12.23 -11.20 -3.23
N LEU A 399 -11.34 -11.97 -2.61
CA LEU A 399 -10.59 -11.56 -1.43
C LEU A 399 -9.24 -10.96 -1.86
N THR A 400 -8.97 -9.72 -1.42
CA THR A 400 -7.70 -9.03 -1.69
C THR A 400 -7.00 -8.68 -0.37
N ILE A 401 -5.81 -9.25 -0.14
CA ILE A 401 -4.93 -8.86 0.97
C ILE A 401 -4.26 -7.53 0.59
N ARG A 402 -4.50 -6.48 1.39
CA ARG A 402 -4.12 -5.10 1.11
C ARG A 402 -3.27 -4.53 2.25
N ARG A 403 -1.96 -4.79 2.18
CA ARG A 403 -0.92 -4.12 3.01
C ARG A 403 0.24 -3.65 2.14
N PRO A 404 0.02 -2.72 1.19
CA PRO A 404 1.01 -2.37 0.16
C PRO A 404 2.34 -1.85 0.71
N ALA A 405 2.34 -1.19 1.88
CA ALA A 405 3.56 -0.66 2.53
C ALA A 405 4.58 -1.76 2.88
N VAL A 406 4.11 -2.99 3.09
CA VAL A 406 4.93 -4.15 3.47
C VAL A 406 4.71 -5.32 2.51
N LEU A 407 4.38 -5.02 1.24
CA LEU A 407 4.20 -6.03 0.19
C LEU A 407 3.22 -7.17 0.58
N ASN A 408 2.12 -6.80 1.24
CA ASN A 408 1.05 -7.72 1.66
C ASN A 408 1.50 -8.79 2.67
N ALA A 409 2.59 -8.56 3.42
CA ALA A 409 3.09 -9.51 4.41
C ALA A 409 2.02 -9.97 5.43
N LEU A 410 2.17 -11.17 5.98
CA LEU A 410 1.22 -11.78 6.92
C LEU A 410 1.58 -11.42 8.36
N ASN A 411 0.68 -10.77 9.07
CA ASN A 411 0.75 -10.60 10.52
C ASN A 411 -0.43 -11.37 11.17
N GLN A 412 -0.48 -11.38 12.50
CA GLN A 412 -1.56 -12.05 13.24
C GLN A 412 -2.97 -11.61 12.79
N ALA A 413 -3.18 -10.30 12.60
CA ALA A 413 -4.48 -9.78 12.18
C ALA A 413 -4.90 -10.28 10.79
N VAL A 414 -3.95 -10.38 9.84
CA VAL A 414 -4.23 -10.97 8.53
C VAL A 414 -4.62 -12.45 8.66
N PHE A 415 -3.92 -13.24 9.48
CA PHE A 415 -4.29 -14.64 9.72
C PHE A 415 -5.68 -14.78 10.37
N ASP A 416 -6.01 -13.92 11.33
CA ASP A 416 -7.34 -13.90 11.95
C ASP A 416 -8.44 -13.49 10.96
N GLU A 417 -8.14 -12.55 10.05
CA GLU A 417 -9.03 -12.16 8.96
C GLU A 417 -9.22 -13.25 7.91
N ILE A 418 -8.18 -14.03 7.58
CA ILE A 418 -8.32 -15.22 6.72
C ILE A 418 -9.29 -16.21 7.37
N ARG A 419 -9.08 -16.56 8.65
CA ARG A 419 -9.97 -17.47 9.39
C ARG A 419 -11.42 -17.01 9.37
N SER A 420 -11.67 -15.76 9.75
CA SER A 420 -13.02 -15.22 9.80
C SER A 420 -13.66 -15.07 8.42
N SER A 421 -12.91 -14.66 7.40
CA SER A 421 -13.41 -14.52 6.03
C SER A 421 -13.83 -15.87 5.45
N PHE A 422 -12.98 -16.89 5.53
CA PHE A 422 -13.30 -18.22 5.00
C PHE A 422 -14.42 -18.91 5.80
N THR A 423 -14.48 -18.69 7.12
CA THR A 423 -15.62 -19.16 7.94
C THR A 423 -16.93 -18.51 7.50
N ALA A 424 -16.93 -17.20 7.22
CA ALA A 424 -18.11 -16.51 6.72
C ALA A 424 -18.49 -16.98 5.31
N LEU A 425 -17.51 -17.12 4.40
CA LEU A 425 -17.72 -17.58 3.03
C LEU A 425 -18.26 -19.01 2.97
N ALA A 426 -17.81 -19.91 3.84
CA ALA A 426 -18.33 -21.27 3.93
C ALA A 426 -19.84 -21.31 4.20
N ASN A 427 -20.37 -20.33 4.95
CA ASN A 427 -21.78 -20.24 5.33
C ASN A 427 -22.63 -19.31 4.43
N ASP A 428 -22.04 -18.73 3.38
CA ASP A 428 -22.72 -17.76 2.51
C ASP A 428 -23.17 -18.41 1.19
N ASP A 429 -24.41 -18.87 1.11
CA ASP A 429 -24.95 -19.56 -0.07
C ASP A 429 -24.96 -18.73 -1.36
N SER A 430 -24.80 -17.41 -1.28
CA SER A 430 -24.67 -16.56 -2.48
C SER A 430 -23.31 -16.72 -3.17
N VAL A 431 -22.30 -17.21 -2.44
CA VAL A 431 -20.95 -17.45 -2.93
C VAL A 431 -20.79 -18.90 -3.35
N LYS A 432 -20.35 -19.10 -4.59
CA LYS A 432 -20.06 -20.39 -5.23
C LYS A 432 -18.57 -20.71 -5.26
N ALA A 433 -17.70 -19.70 -5.36
CA ALA A 433 -16.25 -19.85 -5.38
C ALA A 433 -15.55 -18.58 -4.87
N VAL A 434 -14.23 -18.68 -4.66
CA VAL A 434 -13.39 -17.62 -4.11
C VAL A 434 -12.18 -17.38 -5.00
N VAL A 435 -11.85 -16.11 -5.24
CA VAL A 435 -10.56 -15.69 -5.79
C VAL A 435 -9.77 -15.02 -4.68
N LEU A 436 -8.53 -15.45 -4.43
CA LEU A 436 -7.62 -14.86 -3.46
C LEU A 436 -6.45 -14.18 -4.18
N ARG A 437 -6.22 -12.90 -3.92
CA ARG A 437 -5.11 -12.12 -4.52
C ARG A 437 -4.44 -11.18 -3.51
N GLY A 438 -3.26 -10.68 -3.87
CA GLY A 438 -2.65 -9.53 -3.21
C GLY A 438 -3.04 -8.23 -3.91
N PHE A 439 -2.98 -7.12 -3.17
CA PHE A 439 -3.14 -5.79 -3.75
C PHE A 439 -1.88 -5.34 -4.52
N GLY A 440 -2.06 -4.73 -5.68
CA GLY A 440 -1.01 -4.07 -6.46
C GLY A 440 -0.25 -5.04 -7.38
N VAL A 441 0.86 -4.57 -7.95
CA VAL A 441 1.61 -5.32 -8.98
C VAL A 441 2.91 -5.97 -8.50
N LYS A 442 3.28 -5.75 -7.24
CA LYS A 442 4.58 -6.17 -6.72
C LYS A 442 4.52 -7.55 -6.10
N ALA A 443 3.52 -7.81 -5.26
CA ALA A 443 3.44 -9.00 -4.43
C ALA A 443 2.01 -9.53 -4.33
N PHE A 444 1.87 -10.84 -4.45
CA PHE A 444 0.72 -11.53 -3.87
C PHE A 444 0.81 -11.38 -2.34
N VAL A 445 1.82 -12.01 -1.73
CA VAL A 445 2.15 -11.92 -0.30
C VAL A 445 3.65 -12.18 -0.14
N SER A 446 4.39 -11.26 0.46
CA SER A 446 5.86 -11.38 0.59
C SER A 446 6.35 -12.29 1.72
N GLY A 447 5.45 -13.03 2.38
CA GLY A 447 5.75 -13.90 3.53
C GLY A 447 5.26 -13.34 4.86
N ALA A 448 5.66 -13.98 5.95
CA ALA A 448 5.37 -13.50 7.30
C ALA A 448 6.05 -12.14 7.57
N ASP A 449 5.34 -11.24 8.25
CA ASP A 449 5.86 -9.96 8.68
C ASP A 449 7.01 -10.20 9.67
N VAL A 450 8.21 -9.69 9.38
CA VAL A 450 9.39 -9.96 10.22
C VAL A 450 9.22 -9.38 11.64
N LYS A 451 8.41 -8.33 11.81
CA LYS A 451 8.06 -7.82 13.15
C LYS A 451 7.13 -8.76 13.92
N PHE A 452 6.37 -9.59 13.22
CA PHE A 452 5.58 -10.67 13.82
C PHE A 452 6.51 -11.81 14.26
N LEU A 453 7.43 -12.24 13.40
CA LEU A 453 8.44 -13.27 13.74
C LEU A 453 9.34 -12.87 14.91
N ALA A 454 9.75 -11.60 14.97
CA ALA A 454 10.62 -11.07 16.03
C ALA A 454 10.03 -11.15 17.45
N LYS A 455 8.71 -11.37 17.58
CA LYS A 455 8.03 -11.52 18.87
C LYS A 455 8.14 -12.92 19.46
N ILE A 456 8.54 -13.91 18.66
CA ILE A 456 8.72 -15.28 19.10
C ILE A 456 9.98 -15.34 19.97
N ASN A 457 9.89 -15.84 21.20
CA ASN A 457 10.97 -15.83 22.20
C ASN A 457 11.27 -17.21 22.82
N SER A 458 10.50 -18.25 22.49
CA SER A 458 10.71 -19.61 22.99
C SER A 458 10.32 -20.67 21.96
N VAL A 459 10.74 -21.91 22.20
CA VAL A 459 10.37 -23.08 21.39
C VAL A 459 8.86 -23.33 21.41
N GLU A 460 8.23 -23.21 22.58
CA GLU A 460 6.79 -23.39 22.77
C GLU A 460 6.01 -22.32 22.00
N GLN A 461 6.46 -21.05 22.09
CA GLN A 461 5.82 -19.97 21.35
C GLN A 461 6.00 -20.15 19.84
N GLY A 462 7.17 -20.58 19.37
CA GLY A 462 7.40 -20.88 17.97
C GLY A 462 6.46 -21.99 17.46
N THR A 463 6.36 -23.08 18.21
CA THR A 463 5.44 -24.20 17.91
C THR A 463 3.99 -23.73 17.82
N ALA A 464 3.52 -22.98 18.83
CA ALA A 464 2.16 -22.45 18.85
C ALA A 464 1.90 -21.48 17.68
N THR A 465 2.85 -20.58 17.39
CA THR A 465 2.72 -19.61 16.30
C THR A 465 2.62 -20.29 14.93
N SER A 466 3.43 -21.33 14.70
CA SER A 466 3.37 -22.13 13.48
C SER A 466 2.04 -22.86 13.37
N ALA A 467 1.59 -23.54 14.44
CA ALA A 467 0.31 -24.23 14.46
C ALA A 467 -0.88 -23.28 14.21
N ASP A 468 -0.86 -22.08 14.80
CA ASP A 468 -1.91 -21.06 14.59
C ASP A 468 -1.91 -20.51 13.16
N SER A 469 -0.73 -20.38 12.54
CA SER A 469 -0.58 -19.95 11.14
C SER A 469 -1.07 -21.05 10.19
N GLN A 470 -0.71 -22.31 10.44
CA GLN A 470 -1.21 -23.47 9.70
C GLN A 470 -2.72 -23.60 9.81
N ALA A 471 -3.30 -23.44 11.01
CA ALA A 471 -4.75 -23.46 11.21
C ALA A 471 -5.46 -22.32 10.46
N ALA A 472 -4.82 -21.15 10.37
CA ALA A 472 -5.35 -20.03 9.59
C ALA A 472 -5.32 -20.28 8.08
N ILE A 473 -4.38 -21.08 7.58
CA ILE A 473 -4.31 -21.48 6.17
C ILE A 473 -5.22 -22.68 5.89
N GLN A 474 -5.38 -23.60 6.84
CA GLN A 474 -6.16 -24.83 6.69
C GLN A 474 -7.63 -24.55 6.34
N VAL A 475 -8.23 -23.46 6.84
CA VAL A 475 -9.62 -23.09 6.49
C VAL A 475 -9.84 -22.86 5.00
N ILE A 476 -8.76 -22.58 4.24
CA ILE A 476 -8.81 -22.41 2.78
C ILE A 476 -8.91 -23.76 2.11
N GLU A 477 -8.07 -24.70 2.53
CA GLU A 477 -8.04 -26.08 2.02
C GLU A 477 -9.31 -26.86 2.40
N ASP A 478 -9.85 -26.61 3.61
CA ASP A 478 -11.08 -27.22 4.09
C ASP A 478 -12.34 -26.59 3.44
N CYS A 479 -12.19 -25.47 2.75
CA CYS A 479 -13.28 -24.77 2.10
C CYS A 479 -13.93 -25.67 1.03
N LYS A 480 -15.23 -25.92 1.17
CA LYS A 480 -15.98 -26.75 0.20
C LYS A 480 -16.29 -26.04 -1.12
N LYS A 481 -15.95 -24.76 -1.21
CA LYS A 481 -16.12 -23.93 -2.39
C LYS A 481 -14.75 -23.76 -3.06
N PRO A 482 -14.65 -23.84 -4.40
CA PRO A 482 -13.38 -23.70 -5.09
C PRO A 482 -12.66 -22.39 -4.74
N VAL A 483 -11.35 -22.47 -4.49
CA VAL A 483 -10.49 -21.32 -4.22
C VAL A 483 -9.39 -21.23 -5.27
N VAL A 484 -9.37 -20.12 -6.01
CA VAL A 484 -8.34 -19.81 -7.01
C VAL A 484 -7.41 -18.72 -6.46
N CYS A 485 -6.13 -19.04 -6.33
CA CYS A 485 -5.08 -18.07 -6.02
C CYS A 485 -4.60 -17.38 -7.31
N ALA A 486 -4.61 -16.05 -7.30
CA ALA A 486 -4.10 -15.22 -8.39
C ALA A 486 -2.77 -14.56 -7.97
N TYR A 487 -1.64 -15.10 -8.46
CA TYR A 487 -0.32 -14.53 -8.22
C TYR A 487 -0.08 -13.27 -9.06
N ASN A 488 -0.54 -12.13 -8.52
CA ASN A 488 -0.34 -10.79 -9.10
C ASN A 488 1.11 -10.28 -8.99
N GLY A 489 1.96 -10.96 -8.23
CA GLY A 489 3.38 -10.65 -8.02
C GLY A 489 4.06 -11.71 -7.14
N LEU A 490 5.17 -11.35 -6.51
CA LEU A 490 5.93 -12.27 -5.64
C LEU A 490 5.10 -12.90 -4.51
N ALA A 491 5.33 -14.19 -4.29
CA ALA A 491 4.69 -15.04 -3.29
C ALA A 491 5.77 -15.82 -2.55
N PHE A 492 6.19 -15.33 -1.39
CA PHE A 492 7.32 -15.90 -0.65
C PHE A 492 6.91 -16.43 0.71
N GLY A 493 7.57 -17.50 1.16
CA GLY A 493 7.39 -18.05 2.49
C GLY A 493 5.93 -18.35 2.80
N GLY A 494 5.45 -17.83 3.93
CA GLY A 494 4.02 -17.81 4.29
C GLY A 494 3.04 -17.39 3.18
N GLY A 495 3.46 -16.54 2.24
CA GLY A 495 2.66 -16.18 1.07
C GLY A 495 2.56 -17.28 0.02
N ASN A 496 3.65 -18.01 -0.22
CA ASN A 496 3.62 -19.20 -1.05
C ASN A 496 2.86 -20.34 -0.35
N GLU A 497 3.04 -20.50 0.96
CA GLU A 497 2.32 -21.48 1.78
C GLU A 497 0.81 -21.25 1.77
N LEU A 498 0.38 -19.99 1.86
CA LEU A 498 -1.02 -19.59 1.71
C LEU A 498 -1.60 -20.00 0.35
N ALA A 499 -0.85 -19.74 -0.72
CA ALA A 499 -1.29 -20.04 -2.08
C ALA A 499 -1.33 -21.55 -2.37
N MET A 500 -0.40 -22.32 -1.79
CA MET A 500 -0.38 -23.78 -1.89
C MET A 500 -1.61 -24.43 -1.27
N ALA A 501 -2.30 -23.78 -0.33
CA ALA A 501 -3.55 -24.28 0.25
C ALA A 501 -4.81 -24.01 -0.60
N CYS A 502 -4.69 -23.21 -1.67
CA CYS A 502 -5.79 -23.01 -2.63
C CYS A 502 -5.90 -24.22 -3.57
N ASN A 503 -7.07 -24.47 -4.15
CA ASN A 503 -7.23 -25.55 -5.12
C ASN A 503 -6.37 -25.30 -6.36
N MET A 504 -6.49 -24.12 -6.96
CA MET A 504 -5.73 -23.74 -8.14
C MET A 504 -4.91 -22.46 -7.93
N ARG A 505 -3.79 -22.37 -8.63
CA ARG A 505 -2.87 -21.23 -8.64
C ARG A 505 -2.63 -20.80 -10.08
N ILE A 506 -2.94 -19.55 -10.39
CA ILE A 506 -2.61 -18.94 -11.68
C ILE A 506 -1.68 -17.76 -11.49
N ALA A 507 -0.79 -17.50 -12.44
CA ALA A 507 0.21 -16.44 -12.33
C ALA A 507 0.31 -15.61 -13.59
N ARG A 508 0.74 -14.35 -13.44
CA ARG A 508 1.19 -13.56 -14.59
C ARG A 508 2.41 -14.22 -15.25
N SER A 509 2.39 -14.30 -16.57
CA SER A 509 3.44 -14.96 -17.37
C SER A 509 4.78 -14.22 -17.33
N ASP A 510 4.79 -12.92 -17.04
CA ASP A 510 5.98 -12.07 -17.10
C ASP A 510 6.83 -12.06 -15.82
N LEU A 511 6.39 -12.74 -14.76
CA LEU A 511 7.08 -12.75 -13.46
C LEU A 511 8.37 -13.58 -13.51
N LYS A 512 9.52 -12.89 -13.60
CA LYS A 512 10.85 -13.52 -13.52
C LYS A 512 11.21 -14.03 -12.12
N VAL A 513 10.54 -13.50 -11.11
CA VAL A 513 10.64 -13.90 -9.71
C VAL A 513 9.20 -13.99 -9.20
N LEU A 514 8.73 -15.21 -8.95
CA LEU A 514 7.37 -15.49 -8.51
C LEU A 514 7.38 -16.09 -7.10
N ALA A 515 7.81 -17.34 -6.97
CA ALA A 515 7.63 -18.13 -5.75
C ALA A 515 8.94 -18.52 -5.11
N GLY A 516 8.97 -18.70 -3.79
CA GLY A 516 10.17 -19.11 -3.06
C GLY A 516 9.92 -19.31 -1.58
N GLN A 517 10.84 -19.98 -0.90
CA GLN A 517 10.82 -20.23 0.55
C GLN A 517 12.07 -19.60 1.17
N PRO A 518 12.08 -18.27 1.41
CA PRO A 518 13.26 -17.54 1.86
C PRO A 518 13.61 -17.75 3.33
N GLU A 519 12.84 -18.54 4.08
CA GLU A 519 13.00 -18.84 5.50
C GLU A 519 14.44 -19.17 5.94
N PRO A 520 15.24 -19.96 5.19
CA PRO A 520 16.64 -20.20 5.54
C PRO A 520 17.47 -18.91 5.68
N SER A 521 17.15 -17.86 4.93
CA SER A 521 17.82 -16.54 5.01
C SER A 521 17.51 -15.78 6.31
N LEU A 522 16.46 -16.17 7.02
CA LEU A 522 16.06 -15.66 8.32
C LEU A 522 16.50 -16.58 9.47
N GLY A 523 17.18 -17.69 9.17
CA GLY A 523 17.54 -18.71 10.16
C GLY A 523 16.31 -19.46 10.68
N ILE A 524 15.26 -19.59 9.86
CA ILE A 524 14.05 -20.35 10.17
C ILE A 524 13.76 -21.40 9.08
N LEU A 525 12.84 -22.32 9.36
CA LEU A 525 12.24 -23.19 8.35
C LEU A 525 10.82 -22.72 7.98
N PRO A 526 10.28 -23.10 6.81
CA PRO A 526 8.89 -22.84 6.45
C PRO A 526 7.94 -23.50 7.45
N GLY A 527 7.10 -22.70 8.11
CA GLY A 527 6.31 -23.11 9.27
C GLY A 527 4.81 -22.91 9.11
N ALA A 528 4.31 -22.57 7.93
CA ALA A 528 2.87 -22.43 7.66
C ALA A 528 2.35 -23.55 6.72
N GLY A 529 3.11 -24.64 6.61
CA GLY A 529 2.81 -25.86 5.87
C GLY A 529 3.70 -26.12 4.67
N GLY A 530 4.73 -25.31 4.45
CA GLY A 530 5.58 -25.33 3.26
C GLY A 530 6.41 -26.60 3.13
N THR A 531 6.90 -27.17 4.23
CA THR A 531 7.67 -28.43 4.17
C THR A 531 6.78 -29.64 3.88
N GLN A 532 5.46 -29.50 4.04
CA GLN A 532 4.50 -30.58 3.84
C GLN A 532 3.72 -30.47 2.51
N ARG A 533 3.27 -29.27 2.15
CA ARG A 533 2.50 -29.00 0.93
C ARG A 533 3.37 -28.93 -0.31
N LEU A 534 4.56 -28.32 -0.23
CA LEU A 534 5.39 -28.15 -1.42
C LEU A 534 5.85 -29.50 -2.01
N PRO A 535 6.36 -30.48 -1.25
CA PRO A 535 6.72 -31.78 -1.81
C PRO A 535 5.56 -32.55 -2.44
N ARG A 536 4.32 -32.34 -1.97
CA ARG A 536 3.11 -32.94 -2.54
C ARG A 536 2.73 -32.35 -3.89
N LEU A 537 3.01 -31.06 -4.09
CA LEU A 537 2.68 -30.35 -5.32
C LEU A 537 3.75 -30.52 -6.40
N VAL A 538 5.03 -30.38 -6.04
CA VAL A 538 6.13 -30.29 -7.02
C VAL A 538 7.12 -31.47 -6.97
N GLY A 539 6.88 -32.43 -6.08
CA GLY A 539 7.80 -33.53 -5.81
C GLY A 539 9.00 -33.14 -4.93
N PHE A 540 9.72 -34.15 -4.43
CA PHE A 540 10.83 -33.94 -3.49
C PHE A 540 12.01 -33.18 -4.09
N GLU A 541 12.35 -33.39 -5.37
CA GLU A 541 13.53 -32.77 -5.99
C GLU A 541 13.39 -31.24 -6.05
N ALA A 542 12.30 -30.74 -6.63
CA ALA A 542 12.04 -29.31 -6.72
C ALA A 542 11.79 -28.68 -5.35
N ALA A 543 11.06 -29.37 -4.46
CA ALA A 543 10.80 -28.87 -3.10
C ALA A 543 12.09 -28.76 -2.28
N ASN A 544 12.98 -29.76 -2.35
CA ASN A 544 14.27 -29.78 -1.65
C ASN A 544 15.14 -28.57 -2.01
N GLU A 545 15.22 -28.20 -3.30
CA GLU A 545 15.95 -27.00 -3.70
C GLU A 545 15.34 -25.74 -3.11
N MET A 546 14.03 -25.52 -3.33
CA MET A 546 13.33 -24.31 -2.90
C MET A 546 13.39 -24.09 -1.39
N LEU A 547 13.21 -25.16 -0.60
CA LEU A 547 13.14 -25.10 0.87
C LEU A 547 14.51 -24.83 1.51
N ARG A 548 15.62 -25.19 0.86
CA ARG A 548 16.96 -25.19 1.48
C ARG A 548 17.89 -24.09 0.95
N ASN A 549 17.78 -23.74 -0.33
CA ASN A 549 18.65 -22.71 -0.92
C ASN A 549 18.00 -21.32 -1.03
N ALA A 550 16.74 -21.18 -0.61
CA ALA A 550 15.99 -19.92 -0.61
C ALA A 550 15.95 -19.18 -1.97
N ARG A 551 16.28 -19.86 -3.08
CA ARG A 551 16.29 -19.25 -4.42
C ARG A 551 14.85 -19.19 -4.93
N PRO A 552 14.37 -18.01 -5.34
CA PRO A 552 13.04 -17.92 -5.93
C PRO A 552 13.04 -18.46 -7.36
N ILE A 553 11.88 -18.93 -7.80
CA ILE A 553 11.63 -19.44 -9.15
C ILE A 553 10.80 -18.44 -9.96
N SER A 554 10.92 -18.51 -11.28
CA SER A 554 10.09 -17.73 -12.21
C SER A 554 8.70 -18.34 -12.39
N ALA A 555 7.76 -17.59 -12.94
CA ALA A 555 6.44 -18.11 -13.32
C ALA A 555 6.52 -19.29 -14.30
N ALA A 556 7.43 -19.20 -15.29
CA ALA A 556 7.66 -20.29 -16.24
C ALA A 556 8.13 -21.58 -15.54
N LYS A 557 9.08 -21.47 -14.60
CA LYS A 557 9.54 -22.63 -13.82
C LYS A 557 8.46 -23.14 -12.88
N ALA A 558 7.65 -22.26 -12.29
CA ALA A 558 6.54 -22.65 -11.43
C ALA A 558 5.48 -23.48 -12.18
N LEU A 559 5.18 -23.13 -13.44
CA LEU A 559 4.33 -23.94 -14.31
C LEU A 559 4.99 -25.30 -14.62
N GLU A 560 6.27 -25.30 -15.00
CA GLU A 560 7.02 -26.51 -15.34
C GLU A 560 7.03 -27.56 -14.23
N ILE A 561 7.17 -27.13 -12.96
CA ILE A 561 7.24 -28.04 -11.80
C ILE A 561 5.85 -28.33 -11.19
N GLY A 562 4.76 -27.80 -11.74
CA GLY A 562 3.41 -28.02 -11.22
C GLY A 562 3.02 -27.18 -9.99
N LEU A 563 3.79 -26.14 -9.65
CA LEU A 563 3.37 -25.20 -8.59
C LEU A 563 2.25 -24.27 -9.06
N VAL A 564 2.27 -23.88 -10.34
CA VAL A 564 1.26 -23.03 -10.97
C VAL A 564 0.55 -23.84 -12.05
N ASP A 565 -0.78 -23.72 -12.11
CA ASP A 565 -1.62 -24.46 -13.03
C ASP A 565 -1.80 -23.75 -14.38
N GLU A 566 -1.71 -22.41 -14.39
CA GLU A 566 -1.89 -21.60 -15.59
C GLU A 566 -1.09 -20.29 -15.54
N LEU A 567 -0.52 -19.91 -16.68
CA LEU A 567 0.09 -18.59 -16.89
C LEU A 567 -0.84 -17.70 -17.71
N VAL A 568 -1.02 -16.47 -17.25
CA VAL A 568 -1.89 -15.47 -17.86
C VAL A 568 -1.04 -14.32 -18.39
N ASP A 569 -1.19 -14.02 -19.68
CA ASP A 569 -0.62 -12.83 -20.28
C ASP A 569 -1.44 -11.58 -19.91
N GLY A 570 -0.75 -10.47 -19.65
CA GLY A 570 -1.37 -9.19 -19.31
C GLY A 570 -1.07 -8.71 -17.90
N ASP A 571 -1.90 -7.79 -17.41
CA ASP A 571 -1.73 -7.15 -16.11
C ASP A 571 -2.51 -7.86 -14.99
N VAL A 572 -2.55 -7.23 -13.81
CA VAL A 572 -3.22 -7.79 -12.62
C VAL A 572 -4.75 -7.85 -12.76
N VAL A 573 -5.35 -7.05 -13.65
CA VAL A 573 -6.78 -7.11 -13.96
C VAL A 573 -7.07 -8.28 -14.87
N ALA A 574 -6.27 -8.47 -15.93
CA ALA A 574 -6.40 -9.66 -16.79
C ALA A 574 -6.26 -10.96 -15.98
N LEU A 575 -5.30 -11.00 -15.04
CA LEU A 575 -5.15 -12.11 -14.09
C LEU A 575 -6.39 -12.31 -13.22
N ARG A 576 -6.93 -11.23 -12.63
CA ARG A 576 -8.15 -11.28 -11.78
C ARG A 576 -9.35 -11.80 -12.57
N ASP A 577 -9.53 -11.32 -13.79
CA ASP A 577 -10.67 -11.69 -14.63
C ASP A 577 -10.54 -13.14 -15.11
N ARG A 578 -9.32 -13.62 -15.41
CA ARG A 578 -9.09 -15.05 -15.67
C ARG A 578 -9.31 -15.93 -14.44
N ALA A 579 -8.85 -15.51 -13.25
CA ALA A 579 -9.10 -16.22 -11.99
C ALA A 579 -10.60 -16.33 -11.70
N HIS A 580 -11.36 -15.27 -11.99
CA HIS A 580 -12.81 -15.25 -11.86
C HIS A 580 -13.48 -16.29 -12.75
N ALA A 581 -13.13 -16.31 -14.05
CA ALA A 581 -13.66 -17.30 -14.98
C ALA A 581 -13.32 -18.73 -14.54
N LEU A 582 -12.07 -18.97 -14.12
CA LEU A 582 -11.63 -20.27 -13.61
C LEU A 582 -12.40 -20.70 -12.36
N ALA A 583 -12.68 -19.77 -11.46
CA ALA A 583 -13.48 -20.03 -10.26
C ALA A 583 -14.91 -20.46 -10.61
N LEU A 584 -15.51 -19.89 -11.67
CA LEU A 584 -16.82 -20.31 -12.18
C LEU A 584 -16.77 -21.68 -12.87
N GLU A 585 -15.75 -21.94 -13.69
CA GLU A 585 -15.51 -23.26 -14.31
C GLU A 585 -15.47 -24.36 -13.24
N LEU A 586 -14.69 -24.17 -12.19
CA LEU A 586 -14.59 -25.11 -11.06
C LEU A 586 -15.91 -25.26 -10.30
N ALA A 587 -16.61 -24.14 -10.02
CA ALA A 587 -17.88 -24.19 -9.29
C ALA A 587 -19.01 -24.88 -10.08
N SER A 588 -18.94 -24.84 -11.40
CA SER A 588 -19.91 -25.51 -12.29
C SER A 588 -19.59 -26.97 -12.56
N GLY A 589 -18.37 -27.42 -12.22
CA GLY A 589 -17.88 -28.77 -12.53
C GLY A 589 -17.39 -28.94 -13.98
N GLU A 590 -17.22 -27.85 -14.74
CA GLU A 590 -16.60 -27.87 -16.07
C GLU A 590 -15.12 -28.30 -16.00
N ARG A 591 -14.46 -27.96 -14.89
CA ARG A 591 -13.10 -28.39 -14.56
C ARG A 591 -13.12 -29.14 -13.22
N GLU A 592 -12.33 -30.21 -13.14
CA GLU A 592 -12.14 -30.98 -11.91
C GLU A 592 -11.49 -30.10 -10.84
N LEU A 593 -11.98 -30.20 -9.60
CA LEU A 593 -11.44 -29.49 -8.45
C LEU A 593 -10.23 -30.26 -7.89
N PRO A 594 -8.99 -29.76 -8.02
CA PRO A 594 -7.84 -30.44 -7.46
C PRO A 594 -7.86 -30.38 -5.92
N GLU A 595 -7.45 -31.49 -5.31
CA GLU A 595 -7.26 -31.64 -3.87
C GLU A 595 -5.80 -32.00 -3.58
N ILE A 596 -5.30 -31.57 -2.42
CA ILE A 596 -3.96 -31.96 -1.96
C ILE A 596 -4.05 -33.36 -1.35
N ASP A 597 -3.11 -34.24 -1.71
CA ASP A 597 -3.05 -35.59 -1.14
C ASP A 597 -2.79 -35.55 0.38
N ALA A 598 -3.82 -35.88 1.15
CA ALA A 598 -3.75 -35.90 2.61
C ALA A 598 -3.07 -37.16 3.18
N LEU A 599 -2.85 -38.18 2.35
CA LEU A 599 -2.24 -39.44 2.77
C LEU A 599 -0.72 -39.30 2.95
N PRO A 600 -0.07 -40.24 3.67
CA PRO A 600 1.38 -40.37 3.63
C PRO A 600 1.89 -40.50 2.20
N LEU A 601 2.92 -39.73 1.85
CA LEU A 601 3.50 -39.77 0.50
C LEU A 601 4.10 -41.16 0.25
N ALA A 602 3.72 -41.77 -0.87
CA ALA A 602 4.39 -42.96 -1.35
C ALA A 602 5.81 -42.62 -1.82
N ASN A 603 6.76 -43.53 -1.63
CA ASN A 603 8.14 -43.40 -2.11
C ASN A 603 8.93 -42.20 -1.54
N VAL A 604 8.75 -41.88 -0.26
CA VAL A 604 9.63 -40.92 0.44
C VAL A 604 11.07 -41.42 0.32
N PRO A 605 12.01 -40.63 -0.23
CA PRO A 605 13.39 -41.06 -0.36
C PRO A 605 14.04 -41.24 1.01
N GLU A 606 15.03 -42.12 1.12
CA GLU A 606 15.81 -42.28 2.35
C GLU A 606 16.63 -41.02 2.65
N GLU A 607 17.15 -40.38 1.60
CA GLU A 607 17.95 -39.15 1.66
C GLU A 607 17.52 -38.18 0.55
N LEU A 608 17.57 -36.88 0.84
CA LEU A 608 17.34 -35.84 -0.16
C LEU A 608 18.63 -35.57 -0.97
N PRO A 609 18.51 -35.21 -2.26
CA PRO A 609 19.66 -34.78 -3.04
C PRO A 609 20.43 -33.64 -2.36
N ALA A 610 21.76 -33.65 -2.51
CA ALA A 610 22.61 -32.58 -2.00
C ALA A 610 22.24 -31.24 -2.67
N VAL A 611 22.14 -30.19 -1.87
CA VAL A 611 21.84 -28.82 -2.32
C VAL A 611 22.89 -27.87 -1.75
N ASP A 612 23.37 -26.95 -2.58
CA ASP A 612 24.21 -25.85 -2.11
C ASP A 612 23.36 -24.82 -1.35
N ILE A 613 23.41 -24.90 -0.02
CA ILE A 613 22.76 -23.95 0.89
C ILE A 613 23.57 -22.67 1.10
N GLY A 614 24.77 -22.58 0.49
CA GLY A 614 25.65 -21.41 0.59
C GLY A 614 26.05 -21.08 2.03
N HIS A 615 25.58 -19.93 2.52
CA HIS A 615 25.94 -19.38 3.84
C HIS A 615 24.86 -19.60 4.90
N PHE A 616 23.79 -20.33 4.59
CA PHE A 616 22.71 -20.58 5.55
C PHE A 616 23.13 -21.53 6.66
N SER A 617 22.38 -21.52 7.76
CA SER A 617 22.65 -22.36 8.92
C SER A 617 22.48 -23.84 8.61
N THR A 618 23.53 -24.62 8.86
CA THR A 618 23.55 -26.09 8.80
C THR A 618 22.59 -26.72 9.80
N ALA A 619 22.43 -26.13 10.98
CA ALA A 619 21.50 -26.59 12.00
C ALA A 619 20.03 -26.39 11.58
N VAL A 620 19.72 -25.24 10.96
CA VAL A 620 18.40 -24.98 10.38
C VAL A 620 18.13 -25.91 9.21
N ASP A 621 19.11 -26.11 8.32
CA ASP A 621 18.99 -27.03 7.18
C ASP A 621 18.70 -28.47 7.62
N ALA A 622 19.37 -28.97 8.66
CA ALA A 622 19.11 -30.29 9.21
C ALA A 622 17.65 -30.44 9.70
N LEU A 623 17.09 -29.40 10.33
CA LEU A 623 15.69 -29.39 10.77
C LEU A 623 14.71 -29.28 9.59
N ILE A 624 15.07 -28.58 8.52
CA ILE A 624 14.29 -28.55 7.27
C ILE A 624 14.23 -29.96 6.65
N VAL A 625 15.38 -30.62 6.51
CA VAL A 625 15.47 -31.98 5.96
C VAL A 625 14.63 -32.97 6.78
N ASP A 626 14.72 -32.90 8.11
CA ASP A 626 13.93 -33.74 9.01
C ASP A 626 12.42 -33.47 8.88
N ALA A 627 12.00 -32.19 8.86
CA ALA A 627 10.59 -31.84 8.63
C ALA A 627 10.06 -32.40 7.30
N ILE A 628 10.84 -32.32 6.22
CA ILE A 628 10.46 -32.86 4.91
C ILE A 628 10.34 -34.39 4.96
N LEU A 629 11.40 -35.10 5.36
CA LEU A 629 11.46 -36.57 5.26
C LEU A 629 10.58 -37.28 6.29
N SER A 630 10.60 -36.81 7.54
CA SER A 630 9.80 -37.39 8.61
C SER A 630 8.32 -37.04 8.44
N GLY A 631 8.01 -35.78 8.11
CA GLY A 631 6.65 -35.32 7.90
C GLY A 631 5.98 -35.97 6.68
N ALA A 632 6.71 -36.18 5.58
CA ALA A 632 6.17 -36.82 4.38
C ALA A 632 5.68 -38.27 4.60
N LYS A 633 6.23 -38.98 5.59
CA LYS A 633 5.82 -40.34 5.99
C LYS A 633 4.52 -40.35 6.81
N MET A 634 4.00 -39.18 7.16
CA MET A 634 2.78 -39.01 7.94
C MET A 634 1.63 -38.49 7.06
N THR A 635 0.42 -38.53 7.59
CA THR A 635 -0.70 -37.80 6.97
C THR A 635 -0.38 -36.31 6.88
N LEU A 636 -1.00 -35.56 5.96
CA LEU A 636 -0.76 -34.12 5.86
C LEU A 636 -0.99 -33.42 7.21
N LYS A 637 -2.05 -33.78 7.93
CA LYS A 637 -2.36 -33.24 9.26
C LYS A 637 -1.25 -33.49 10.27
N ASP A 638 -0.77 -34.72 10.37
CA ASP A 638 0.27 -35.10 11.33
C ASP A 638 1.64 -34.51 10.92
N GLY A 639 1.92 -34.44 9.62
CA GLY A 639 3.10 -33.78 9.07
C GLY A 639 3.11 -32.28 9.36
N LEU A 640 1.97 -31.59 9.27
CA LEU A 640 1.84 -30.17 9.66
C LEU A 640 2.13 -29.97 11.14
N ALA A 641 1.57 -30.82 12.02
CA ALA A 641 1.88 -30.78 13.44
C ALA A 641 3.36 -31.05 13.73
N TYR A 642 3.99 -31.94 12.96
CA TYR A 642 5.42 -32.20 13.04
C TYR A 642 6.27 -31.00 12.58
N GLU A 643 5.91 -30.37 11.46
CA GLU A 643 6.52 -29.11 10.99
C GLU A 643 6.43 -28.03 12.07
N ALA A 644 5.27 -27.87 12.72
CA ALA A 644 5.11 -26.87 13.78
C ALA A 644 6.05 -27.09 14.95
N LYS A 645 6.22 -28.36 15.37
CA LYS A 645 7.22 -28.71 16.39
C LYS A 645 8.63 -28.35 15.93
N LYS A 646 9.00 -28.67 14.68
CA LYS A 646 10.32 -28.38 14.11
C LYS A 646 10.57 -26.88 13.98
N PHE A 647 9.56 -26.10 13.61
CA PHE A 647 9.62 -24.65 13.60
C PHE A 647 9.90 -24.09 15.00
N GLY A 648 9.25 -24.64 16.03
CA GLY A 648 9.56 -24.35 17.42
C GLY A 648 11.02 -24.62 17.78
N GLU A 649 11.54 -25.79 17.42
CA GLU A 649 12.95 -26.17 17.63
C GLU A 649 13.90 -25.14 16.98
N VAL A 650 13.63 -24.70 15.75
CA VAL A 650 14.42 -23.67 15.07
C VAL A 650 14.34 -22.31 15.78
N CYS A 651 13.19 -21.93 16.32
CA CYS A 651 13.04 -20.68 17.09
C CYS A 651 13.87 -20.65 18.39
N GLY A 652 14.32 -21.81 18.86
CA GLY A 652 15.27 -21.95 19.96
C GLY A 652 16.74 -21.77 19.57
N LEU A 653 17.06 -21.76 18.28
CA LEU A 653 18.43 -21.57 17.79
C LEU A 653 18.83 -20.10 17.81
N GLU A 654 20.13 -19.85 18.06
CA GLU A 654 20.70 -18.50 17.97
C GLU A 654 20.61 -17.93 16.55
N ASP A 655 20.72 -18.79 15.53
CA ASP A 655 20.66 -18.39 14.12
C ASP A 655 19.34 -17.70 13.74
N MET A 656 18.21 -18.11 14.33
CA MET A 656 16.93 -17.42 14.14
C MET A 656 16.99 -15.97 14.62
N ARG A 657 17.67 -15.69 15.75
CA ARG A 657 17.87 -14.32 16.26
C ARG A 657 18.74 -13.52 15.32
N ILE A 658 19.85 -14.11 14.86
CA ILE A 658 20.79 -13.47 13.94
C ILE A 658 20.07 -13.07 12.65
N GLY A 659 19.34 -14.00 12.02
CA GLY A 659 18.63 -13.76 10.76
C GLY A 659 17.55 -12.69 10.89
N VAL A 660 16.69 -12.78 11.91
CA VAL A 660 15.61 -11.79 12.14
C VAL A 660 16.16 -10.40 12.46
N VAL A 661 17.17 -10.29 13.33
CA VAL A 661 17.79 -9.01 13.68
C VAL A 661 18.51 -8.40 12.47
N ASN A 662 19.25 -9.21 11.70
CA ASN A 662 19.89 -8.76 10.47
C ASN A 662 18.86 -8.23 9.47
N PHE A 663 17.74 -8.92 9.26
CA PHE A 663 16.69 -8.45 8.37
C PHE A 663 16.08 -7.13 8.84
N LEU A 664 15.74 -7.01 10.13
CA LEU A 664 15.17 -5.78 10.68
C LEU A 664 16.12 -4.57 10.56
N LYS A 665 17.43 -4.81 10.68
CA LYS A 665 18.45 -3.76 10.63
C LYS A 665 18.89 -3.41 9.21
N ASN A 666 19.09 -4.41 8.37
CA ASN A 666 19.79 -4.29 7.09
C ASN A 666 18.91 -4.64 5.87
N GLY A 667 17.73 -5.21 6.09
CA GLY A 667 16.78 -5.59 5.06
C GLY A 667 17.08 -6.93 4.37
N PRO A 668 16.24 -7.35 3.41
CA PRO A 668 16.25 -8.69 2.81
C PRO A 668 17.47 -9.02 1.94
N ARG A 669 18.27 -8.01 1.55
CA ARG A 669 19.40 -8.21 0.63
C ARG A 669 20.72 -8.47 1.35
N GLN A 670 20.80 -8.13 2.64
CA GLN A 670 22.02 -8.30 3.41
C GLN A 670 22.09 -9.73 3.95
N LYS A 671 23.20 -10.42 3.66
CA LYS A 671 23.45 -11.76 4.19
C LYS A 671 23.68 -11.71 5.70
N ALA A 672 23.05 -12.62 6.41
CA ALA A 672 23.26 -12.84 7.83
C ALA A 672 24.53 -13.68 8.06
N GLU A 673 25.22 -13.46 9.17
CA GLU A 673 26.39 -14.24 9.58
C GLU A 673 25.96 -15.29 10.62
N PHE A 674 25.48 -16.44 10.15
CA PHE A 674 25.05 -17.53 11.02
C PHE A 674 26.24 -18.20 11.71
N VAL A 675 26.00 -18.78 12.89
CA VAL A 675 27.05 -19.39 13.74
C VAL A 675 27.61 -20.67 13.09
N HIS A 676 26.87 -21.26 12.15
CA HIS A 676 27.13 -22.56 11.51
C HIS A 676 27.32 -23.66 12.58
N GLY A 677 26.25 -24.39 12.86
CA GLY A 677 26.26 -25.54 13.77
C GLY A 677 27.13 -26.69 13.26
#